data_AF-A0A251QPH8-F1
#
_entry.id   AF-A0A251QPH8-F1
#
_cell.length_a   1.000
_cell.length_b   1.000
_cell.length_c   1.000
_cell.angle_alpha   90.00
_cell.angle_beta   90.00
_cell.angle_gamma   90.00
#
_symmetry.space_group_name_H-M   'P 1'
#
loop_
_entity.id
_entity.type
_entity.pdbx_description
1 polymer ?
#
loop_
_entity_poly.entity_id
_entity_poly.type
_entity_poly.pdbx_seq_one_letter_code
_entity_poly.pdbx_strand_id
1 'polypeptide(L)'
;MRFSVDLQEAEADPGRSPTPKREEVEWVPLQNHPVFFPATGPVRDPTAARPLRNLLAWDGASRLYFWDSDKLCLHQISIRLGEPDPTSVLAASPSKVLQADVNPDFAVQKISINRNGSALLLSGSGGLCVMYLYGRTSNKDNATICRTVTVGSQIYLSGSNIIRILQVSWHPNSDTHLGILSSDSVFRIFDLSSDLIQPEQEYYLQPVQPGRSRNATSICPVDFSFGSDHLWDLFSVFILFNDGSVYILCPVIPFGSAYKWESIVEIYNDAQTFGLKSSNSVAVSNSNLAISWLEATFPAIADQETEGSDLYVLRAHPYALFDASLSLQGPLRKVCRDEDEEGSAFRGAECEGGAVSFLYNLVVKDSIMVTAWSGGQLQIDALADEIQPVWNVGSPPRLRVDSNDHIRGLAMICEPTPGKVSPVKLNQPLDSTLWLGHPPPLLRLAIVDLALPRKTKGGSLIMMFIDPLMLERIFTLHDGGIDSIVLHYLPFTNQISGKTETMRTPSVHPVLSTCQGEISSQAPLSGFVSLSDSFGCSWIVGVTGSRECIMLEMKTWNLLLPLQVDMEGKSLGLEEPKEKDMPDMISKELLVGPKVVLVPQTSPNVRSVSADSIEGRSMLHDYFKLFHENYVEYAHKVRICQVIHTQTLFTCVKPTFFL
;
A
#
# COMPACT_ATOMS: atom_id res chain seq x y z
N MET A 1 31.39 47.93 70.71
CA MET A 1 32.18 48.43 69.56
C MET A 1 32.22 47.28 68.56
N ARG A 2 31.40 47.16 67.49
CA ARG A 2 31.13 48.05 66.35
C ARG A 2 32.39 48.55 65.65
N PHE A 3 32.66 48.01 64.46
CA PHE A 3 32.86 48.77 63.23
C PHE A 3 32.26 48.00 62.04
N SER A 4 31.49 48.69 61.21
CA SER A 4 30.93 48.24 59.93
C SER A 4 31.67 48.93 58.79
N VAL A 5 31.64 48.36 57.58
CA VAL A 5 31.65 49.10 56.31
C VAL A 5 30.90 48.27 55.26
N ASP A 6 29.94 48.92 54.60
CA ASP A 6 29.10 48.46 53.49
C ASP A 6 29.88 48.27 52.18
N LEU A 7 29.44 47.36 51.32
CA LEU A 7 29.82 47.31 49.90
C LEU A 7 28.54 47.35 49.04
N GLN A 8 28.34 48.49 48.39
CA GLN A 8 27.34 48.76 47.36
C GLN A 8 27.69 48.09 46.02
N GLU A 9 26.64 47.82 45.25
CA GLU A 9 26.62 47.25 43.90
C GLU A 9 27.46 48.05 42.89
N ALA A 10 28.14 47.31 42.00
CA ALA A 10 28.71 47.83 40.77
C ALA A 10 28.24 46.96 39.58
N GLU A 11 27.86 47.65 38.51
CA GLU A 11 27.11 47.22 37.33
C GLU A 11 27.73 46.04 36.55
N ALA A 12 26.86 45.20 36.00
CA ALA A 12 27.21 44.09 35.11
C ALA A 12 27.35 44.54 33.65
N ASP A 13 28.45 44.13 33.04
CA ASP A 13 28.90 44.36 31.65
C ASP A 13 27.96 43.73 30.59
N PRO A 14 27.58 44.41 29.49
CA PRO A 14 26.67 43.89 28.47
C PRO A 14 27.45 43.16 27.36
N GLY A 15 27.60 41.85 27.49
CA GLY A 15 28.36 41.04 26.53
C GLY A 15 27.91 39.59 26.43
N ARG A 16 26.60 39.33 26.36
CA ARG A 16 26.06 38.00 25.99
C ARG A 16 25.24 38.12 24.71
N SER A 17 25.75 37.52 23.64
CA SER A 17 25.03 37.21 22.42
C SER A 17 23.69 36.54 22.74
N PRO A 18 22.56 36.98 22.17
CA PRO A 18 21.29 36.33 22.40
C PRO A 18 21.30 34.94 21.75
N THR A 19 21.00 33.92 22.54
CA THR A 19 20.52 32.63 22.04
C THR A 19 19.35 32.90 21.09
N PRO A 20 19.28 32.25 19.90
CA PRO A 20 18.19 32.48 18.98
C PRO A 20 16.87 32.11 19.68
N LYS A 21 15.91 33.05 19.67
CA LYS A 21 14.55 32.81 20.16
C LYS A 21 14.00 31.62 19.38
N ARG A 22 13.68 30.53 20.07
CA ARG A 22 12.95 29.40 19.50
C ARG A 22 11.58 29.96 19.12
N GLU A 23 11.29 30.09 17.83
CA GLU A 23 9.97 30.51 17.35
C GLU A 23 8.92 29.61 18.02
N GLU A 24 7.95 30.23 18.70
CA GLU A 24 6.85 29.48 19.32
C GLU A 24 6.02 28.84 18.20
N VAL A 25 5.88 27.51 18.27
CA VAL A 25 5.10 26.76 17.29
C VAL A 25 3.61 26.98 17.57
N GLU A 26 2.91 27.51 16.58
CA GLU A 26 1.45 27.66 16.61
C GLU A 26 0.79 26.45 15.94
N TRP A 27 -0.33 25.98 16.49
CA TRP A 27 -1.13 24.92 15.89
C TRP A 27 -2.36 25.52 15.21
N VAL A 28 -2.42 25.39 13.89
CA VAL A 28 -3.50 25.93 13.05
C VAL A 28 -4.21 24.80 12.32
N PRO A 29 -5.50 24.92 11.94
CA PRO A 29 -6.15 23.96 11.06
C PRO A 29 -5.32 23.75 9.77
N LEU A 30 -5.16 22.50 9.33
CA LEU A 30 -4.30 22.17 8.18
C LEU A 30 -4.66 22.98 6.93
N GLN A 31 -5.95 23.15 6.62
CA GLN A 31 -6.42 23.96 5.49
C GLN A 31 -6.02 25.45 5.55
N ASN A 32 -5.73 25.96 6.74
CA ASN A 32 -5.34 27.36 6.98
C ASN A 32 -3.83 27.52 7.13
N HIS A 33 -3.06 26.45 6.93
CA HIS A 33 -1.61 26.48 7.14
C HIS A 33 -0.93 27.39 6.10
N PRO A 34 0.02 28.28 6.49
CA PRO A 34 0.57 29.31 5.60
C PRO A 34 1.25 28.81 4.31
N VAL A 35 1.69 27.56 4.29
CA VAL A 35 2.25 26.89 3.09
C VAL A 35 1.24 26.81 1.93
N PHE A 36 -0.05 26.76 2.26
CA PHE A 36 -1.15 26.60 1.32
C PHE A 36 -1.82 27.92 0.93
N PHE A 37 -1.30 29.06 1.41
CA PHE A 37 -1.77 30.34 0.90
C PHE A 37 -1.18 30.61 -0.50
N PRO A 38 -2.02 31.02 -1.47
CA PRO A 38 -1.55 31.31 -2.80
C PRO A 38 -0.53 32.46 -2.75
N ALA A 39 0.65 32.25 -3.33
CA ALA A 39 1.57 33.34 -3.58
C ALA A 39 0.92 34.28 -4.62
N THR A 40 1.00 35.60 -4.41
CA THR A 40 0.62 36.64 -5.37
C THR A 40 1.60 36.65 -6.55
N GLY A 41 1.58 35.59 -7.35
CA GLY A 41 2.33 35.45 -8.58
C GLY A 41 1.39 35.27 -9.78
N PRO A 42 1.82 35.61 -11.00
CA PRO A 42 1.00 35.41 -12.18
C PRO A 42 0.66 33.93 -12.33
N VAL A 43 -0.64 33.62 -12.39
CA VAL A 43 -1.15 32.29 -12.72
C VAL A 43 -0.57 31.92 -14.09
N ARG A 44 0.41 31.02 -14.10
CA ARG A 44 0.99 30.52 -15.35
C ARG A 44 -0.09 29.80 -16.14
N ASP A 45 -0.16 30.16 -17.42
CA ASP A 45 -1.13 29.75 -18.44
C ASP A 45 -1.87 28.41 -18.14
N PRO A 46 -3.18 28.45 -17.90
CA PRO A 46 -4.00 27.26 -17.62
C PRO A 46 -4.26 26.39 -18.86
N THR A 47 -3.79 26.79 -20.04
CA THR A 47 -4.13 26.15 -21.32
C THR A 47 -3.23 24.98 -21.72
N ALA A 48 -2.10 24.76 -21.04
CA ALA A 48 -1.24 23.60 -21.27
C ALA A 48 -1.70 22.42 -20.41
N ALA A 49 -2.07 21.30 -21.06
CA ALA A 49 -2.35 20.04 -20.38
C ALA A 49 -1.14 19.65 -19.51
N ARG A 50 -1.29 19.79 -18.18
CA ARG A 50 -0.24 19.39 -17.22
C ARG A 50 -0.43 17.91 -16.90
N PRO A 51 0.66 17.13 -16.79
CA PRO A 51 0.56 15.75 -16.33
C PRO A 51 -0.03 15.72 -14.92
N LEU A 52 -0.83 14.69 -14.62
CA LEU A 52 -1.35 14.43 -13.27
C LEU A 52 -0.19 14.33 -12.27
N ARG A 53 -0.34 14.93 -11.09
CA ARG A 53 0.72 15.00 -10.07
C ARG A 53 0.20 14.57 -8.71
N ASN A 54 1.09 13.99 -7.91
CA ASN A 54 0.91 13.87 -6.47
C ASN A 54 2.14 14.38 -5.72
N LEU A 55 2.09 15.64 -5.31
CA LEU A 55 3.14 16.36 -4.57
C LEU A 55 2.93 16.32 -3.04
N LEU A 56 2.07 15.44 -2.56
CA LEU A 56 1.83 15.17 -1.14
C LEU A 56 2.24 13.75 -0.77
N ALA A 57 2.81 13.60 0.44
CA ALA A 57 3.07 12.31 1.06
C ALA A 57 2.87 12.39 2.57
N TRP A 58 2.54 11.26 3.20
CA TRP A 58 2.37 11.12 4.65
C TRP A 58 3.20 9.94 5.14
N ASP A 59 3.79 10.06 6.33
CA ASP A 59 4.62 9.01 6.94
C ASP A 59 3.81 7.89 7.63
N GLY A 60 2.48 7.92 7.55
CA GLY A 60 1.62 6.99 8.28
C GLY A 60 1.46 7.32 9.77
N ALA A 61 2.02 8.45 10.22
CA ALA A 61 1.97 8.87 11.62
C ALA A 61 1.62 10.36 11.73
N SER A 62 2.62 11.23 11.83
CA SER A 62 2.45 12.62 12.29
C SER A 62 3.06 13.66 11.37
N ARG A 63 3.55 13.28 10.18
CA ARG A 63 4.24 14.21 9.27
C ARG A 63 3.66 14.16 7.88
N LEU A 64 3.19 15.31 7.44
CA LEU A 64 2.79 15.57 6.07
C LEU A 64 3.94 16.24 5.33
N TYR A 65 4.20 15.79 4.11
CA TYR A 65 5.24 16.32 3.24
C TYR A 65 4.59 16.93 2.00
N PHE A 66 4.97 18.15 1.68
CA PHE A 66 4.50 18.86 0.48
C PHE A 66 5.69 19.40 -0.32
N TRP A 67 5.78 19.01 -1.58
CA TRP A 67 6.81 19.53 -2.48
C TRP A 67 6.36 20.85 -3.15
N ASP A 68 7.02 21.94 -2.76
CA ASP A 68 6.83 23.26 -3.35
C ASP A 68 7.65 23.35 -4.66
N SER A 69 6.95 23.22 -5.80
CA SER A 69 7.58 23.27 -7.13
C SER A 69 8.08 24.65 -7.53
N ASP A 70 7.60 25.74 -6.92
CA ASP A 70 8.05 27.10 -7.28
C ASP A 70 9.29 27.49 -6.49
N LYS A 71 9.41 27.03 -5.24
CA LYS A 71 10.57 27.25 -4.37
C LYS A 71 11.61 26.13 -4.44
N LEU A 72 11.26 25.01 -5.09
CA LEU A 72 12.08 23.80 -5.16
C LEU A 72 12.52 23.30 -3.77
N CYS A 73 11.57 23.28 -2.84
CA CYS A 73 11.80 22.83 -1.47
C CYS A 73 10.68 21.94 -0.97
N LEU A 74 11.00 21.13 0.03
CA LEU A 74 10.05 20.24 0.69
C LEU A 74 9.62 20.84 2.03
N HIS A 75 8.33 21.03 2.20
CA HIS A 75 7.74 21.39 3.49
C HIS A 75 7.43 20.12 4.28
N GLN A 76 8.04 19.97 5.45
CA GLN A 76 7.67 18.98 6.45
C GLN A 76 6.77 19.63 7.49
N ILE A 77 5.50 19.22 7.50
CA ILE A 77 4.45 19.77 8.36
C ILE A 77 4.11 18.71 9.41
N SER A 78 4.35 19.01 10.68
CA SER A 78 3.88 18.15 11.77
C SER A 78 2.38 18.31 11.92
N ILE A 79 1.65 17.20 11.93
CA ILE A 79 0.20 17.17 12.06
C ILE A 79 -0.23 16.44 13.33
N ARG A 80 -1.37 16.86 13.89
CA ARG A 80 -2.11 16.15 14.93
C ARG A 80 -3.49 15.83 14.39
N LEU A 81 -3.88 14.57 14.53
CA LEU A 81 -5.15 14.03 14.05
C LEU A 81 -6.09 13.88 15.26
N GLY A 82 -7.33 14.33 15.13
CA GLY A 82 -8.37 14.12 16.15
C GLY A 82 -8.22 14.95 17.43
N GLU A 83 -7.37 16.00 17.43
CA GLU A 83 -7.18 16.92 18.56
C GLU A 83 -7.44 18.38 18.14
N PRO A 84 -8.18 19.19 18.92
CA PRO A 84 -8.93 18.85 20.14
C PRO A 84 -10.25 18.11 19.87
N ASP A 85 -10.73 18.16 18.63
CA ASP A 85 -11.96 17.51 18.18
C ASP A 85 -11.63 16.32 17.28
N PRO A 86 -12.39 15.22 17.33
CA PRO A 86 -12.12 13.99 16.58
C PRO A 86 -12.16 14.18 15.06
N THR A 87 -12.69 15.31 14.57
CA THR A 87 -12.79 15.62 13.14
C THR A 87 -11.70 16.59 12.67
N SER A 88 -10.91 17.14 13.60
CA SER A 88 -9.94 18.19 13.31
C SER A 88 -8.55 17.64 12.99
N VAL A 89 -7.88 18.26 12.03
CA VAL A 89 -6.45 18.06 11.76
C VAL A 89 -5.73 19.38 11.95
N LEU A 90 -4.86 19.43 12.96
CA LEU A 90 -4.03 20.60 13.24
C LEU A 90 -2.63 20.41 12.67
N ALA A 91 -2.05 21.50 12.21
CA ALA A 91 -0.72 21.57 11.61
C ALA A 91 0.15 22.58 12.38
N ALA A 92 1.40 22.21 12.63
CA ALA A 92 2.39 23.08 13.24
C ALA A 92 2.88 24.14 12.25
N SER A 93 2.79 25.41 12.65
CA SER A 93 3.28 26.58 11.92
C SER A 93 4.40 27.28 12.73
N PRO A 94 5.54 27.64 12.09
CA PRO A 94 5.88 27.40 10.69
C PRO A 94 6.23 25.92 10.41
N SER A 95 6.13 25.53 9.14
CA SER A 95 6.61 24.21 8.69
C SER A 95 8.14 24.18 8.65
N LYS A 96 8.71 22.98 8.82
CA LYS A 96 10.14 22.78 8.63
C LYS A 96 10.45 22.71 7.13
N VAL A 97 11.32 23.59 6.66
CA VAL A 97 11.73 23.64 5.25
C VAL A 97 12.98 22.81 5.03
N LEU A 98 12.91 21.86 4.10
CA LEU A 98 14.01 21.02 3.66
C LEU A 98 14.36 21.39 2.21
N GLN A 99 15.62 21.67 1.93
CA GLN A 99 16.12 22.02 0.59
C GLN A 99 17.06 20.93 0.09
N ALA A 100 17.00 20.63 -1.21
CA ALA A 100 17.96 19.73 -1.83
C ALA A 100 19.34 20.42 -1.91
N ASP A 101 20.42 19.70 -1.61
CA ASP A 101 21.79 20.16 -1.88
C ASP A 101 22.06 20.29 -3.39
N VAL A 102 21.39 19.47 -4.20
CA VAL A 102 21.36 19.54 -5.66
C VAL A 102 19.90 19.58 -6.11
N ASN A 103 19.50 20.67 -6.76
CA ASN A 103 18.14 20.79 -7.28
C ASN A 103 17.88 19.74 -8.38
N PRO A 104 16.70 19.09 -8.38
CA PRO A 104 16.29 18.23 -9.50
C PRO A 104 16.32 19.02 -10.81
N ASP A 105 16.88 18.42 -11.85
CA ASP A 105 16.91 18.94 -13.23
C ASP A 105 15.65 18.61 -14.03
N PHE A 106 14.68 17.94 -13.39
CA PHE A 106 13.38 17.57 -13.94
C PHE A 106 12.22 18.09 -13.09
N ALA A 107 11.04 18.19 -13.70
CA ALA A 107 9.82 18.54 -12.98
C ALA A 107 9.33 17.35 -12.14
N VAL A 108 9.31 17.52 -10.81
CA VAL A 108 8.73 16.54 -9.88
C VAL A 108 7.23 16.43 -10.13
N GLN A 109 6.75 15.20 -10.31
CA GLN A 109 5.36 14.84 -10.55
C GLN A 109 4.79 13.99 -9.42
N LYS A 110 5.59 13.11 -8.82
CA LYS A 110 5.19 12.24 -7.71
C LYS A 110 6.25 12.24 -6.63
N ILE A 111 5.81 12.34 -5.37
CA ILE A 111 6.65 12.11 -4.20
C ILE A 111 6.15 10.91 -3.39
N SER A 112 7.04 10.20 -2.72
CA SER A 112 6.68 9.15 -1.77
C SER A 112 7.76 8.98 -0.71
N ILE A 113 7.36 8.72 0.52
CA ILE A 113 8.28 8.52 1.64
C ILE A 113 8.53 7.02 1.85
N ASN A 114 9.76 6.67 2.23
CA ASN A 114 10.08 5.29 2.60
C ASN A 114 9.44 4.91 3.95
N ARG A 115 9.37 3.61 4.21
CA ARG A 115 8.66 3.02 5.35
C ARG A 115 9.06 3.60 6.71
N ASN A 116 10.34 3.91 6.93
CA ASN A 116 10.83 4.46 8.20
C ASN A 116 10.86 6.00 8.27
N GLY A 117 10.44 6.70 7.20
CA GLY A 117 10.38 8.15 7.18
C GLY A 117 11.73 8.88 7.05
N SER A 118 12.80 8.19 6.65
CA SER A 118 14.16 8.77 6.54
C SER A 118 14.52 9.31 5.16
N ALA A 119 13.82 8.89 4.11
CA ALA A 119 14.10 9.28 2.73
C ALA A 119 12.82 9.52 1.94
N LEU A 120 12.85 10.52 1.06
CA LEU A 120 11.76 10.86 0.15
C LEU A 120 12.20 10.66 -1.29
N LEU A 121 11.41 9.89 -2.04
CA LEU A 121 11.53 9.76 -3.48
C LEU A 121 10.90 10.98 -4.16
N LEU A 122 11.62 11.58 -5.09
CA LEU A 122 11.14 12.61 -6.01
C LEU A 122 11.23 12.05 -7.43
N SER A 123 10.11 11.96 -8.14
CA SER A 123 10.06 11.35 -9.48
C SER A 123 9.22 12.17 -10.45
N GLY A 124 9.59 12.09 -11.73
CA GLY A 124 8.82 12.64 -12.83
C GLY A 124 9.32 12.11 -14.17
N SER A 125 8.66 12.51 -15.26
CA SER A 125 8.96 12.01 -16.60
C SER A 125 10.40 12.26 -17.08
N GLY A 126 11.13 13.19 -16.46
CA GLY A 126 12.52 13.52 -16.80
C GLY A 126 13.58 12.86 -15.93
N GLY A 127 13.21 12.16 -14.85
CA GLY A 127 14.17 11.56 -13.94
C GLY A 127 13.61 11.23 -12.56
N LEU A 128 14.49 10.70 -11.70
CA LEU A 128 14.18 10.44 -10.29
C LEU A 128 15.39 10.72 -9.41
N CYS A 129 15.14 11.17 -8.18
CA CYS A 129 16.15 11.32 -7.15
C CYS A 129 15.57 11.02 -5.77
N VAL A 130 16.45 10.73 -4.81
CA VAL A 130 16.10 10.45 -3.43
C VAL A 130 16.70 11.53 -2.55
N MET A 131 15.84 12.21 -1.81
CA MET A 131 16.19 13.23 -0.83
C MET A 131 16.21 12.60 0.56
N TYR A 132 17.38 12.51 1.18
CA TYR A 132 17.51 12.03 2.55
C TYR A 132 17.08 13.11 3.53
N LEU A 133 16.11 12.81 4.40
CA LEU A 133 15.46 13.78 5.28
C LEU A 133 16.27 14.16 6.54
N TYR A 134 17.57 13.89 6.50
CA TYR A 134 18.57 14.36 7.43
C TYR A 134 19.52 15.33 6.71
N GLY A 135 20.02 16.34 7.42
CA GLY A 135 20.78 17.40 6.77
C GLY A 135 21.43 18.39 7.72
N ARG A 136 22.14 19.35 7.13
CA ARG A 136 22.79 20.44 7.87
C ARG A 136 21.86 21.65 7.90
N THR A 137 21.68 22.24 9.07
CA THR A 137 20.93 23.50 9.19
C THR A 137 21.70 24.63 8.53
N SER A 138 21.05 25.36 7.61
CA SER A 138 21.59 26.58 7.03
C SER A 138 21.48 27.73 8.03
N ASN A 139 22.59 28.40 8.32
CA ASN A 139 22.61 29.57 9.21
C ASN A 139 21.90 30.80 8.63
N LYS A 140 21.59 30.81 7.32
CA LYS A 140 21.01 31.98 6.65
C LYS A 140 19.48 31.97 6.63
N ASP A 141 18.85 30.79 6.51
CA ASP A 141 17.43 30.68 6.14
C ASP A 141 16.60 29.75 7.05
N ASN A 142 17.15 29.27 8.18
CA ASN A 142 16.57 28.21 9.03
C ASN A 142 16.17 26.91 8.28
N ALA A 143 16.52 26.79 7.00
CA ALA A 143 16.25 25.63 6.17
C ALA A 143 17.29 24.52 6.44
N THR A 144 16.86 23.26 6.34
CA THR A 144 17.78 22.11 6.41
C THR A 144 18.18 21.71 5.00
N ILE A 145 19.48 21.71 4.69
CA ILE A 145 20.00 21.22 3.42
C ILE A 145 20.16 19.71 3.51
N CYS A 146 19.41 18.99 2.69
CA CYS A 146 19.31 17.54 2.64
C CYS A 146 20.10 16.99 1.46
N ARG A 147 20.81 15.89 1.71
CA ARG A 147 21.53 15.16 0.65
C ARG A 147 20.52 14.61 -0.35
N THR A 148 20.70 14.93 -1.62
CA THR A 148 19.83 14.49 -2.71
C THR A 148 20.66 13.77 -3.76
N VAL A 149 20.26 12.54 -4.10
CA VAL A 149 21.02 11.66 -4.99
C VAL A 149 20.15 11.17 -6.13
N THR A 150 20.67 11.17 -7.35
CA THR A 150 20.04 10.50 -8.49
C THR A 150 20.32 9.00 -8.43
N VAL A 151 19.30 8.19 -8.69
CA VAL A 151 19.43 6.72 -8.77
C VAL A 151 19.52 6.29 -10.23
N GLY A 152 20.40 5.34 -10.54
CA GLY A 152 20.55 4.78 -11.88
C GLY A 152 21.02 5.80 -12.92
N SER A 153 21.88 6.75 -12.54
CA SER A 153 22.30 7.86 -13.43
C SER A 153 22.89 7.39 -14.77
N GLN A 154 23.60 6.25 -14.79
CA GLN A 154 24.12 5.66 -16.02
C GLN A 154 23.04 5.08 -16.95
N ILE A 155 21.88 4.72 -16.39
CA ILE A 155 20.75 4.13 -17.12
C ILE A 155 19.78 5.22 -17.57
N TYR A 156 19.46 6.17 -16.69
CA TYR A 156 18.38 7.13 -16.89
C TYR A 156 18.84 8.52 -17.34
N LEU A 157 20.12 8.88 -17.20
CA LEU A 157 20.65 10.20 -17.61
C LEU A 157 21.68 10.13 -18.74
N SER A 158 22.05 8.95 -19.24
CA SER A 158 23.18 8.78 -20.15
C SER A 158 22.74 8.69 -21.63
N GLY A 159 23.13 9.69 -22.45
CA GLY A 159 23.20 9.56 -23.91
C GLY A 159 21.90 9.75 -24.74
N SER A 160 22.02 9.57 -26.06
CA SER A 160 21.04 9.96 -27.09
C SER A 160 19.70 9.21 -27.08
N ASN A 161 19.56 8.14 -26.28
CA ASN A 161 18.34 7.34 -26.12
C ASN A 161 18.02 7.18 -24.64
N ILE A 162 17.30 8.15 -24.07
CA ILE A 162 16.93 8.16 -22.65
C ILE A 162 15.87 7.07 -22.39
N ILE A 163 16.23 6.05 -21.61
CA ILE A 163 15.27 5.06 -21.08
C ILE A 163 14.33 5.79 -20.13
N ARG A 164 13.02 5.72 -20.40
CA ARG A 164 12.01 6.43 -19.60
C ARG A 164 11.60 5.58 -18.41
N ILE A 165 11.50 6.22 -17.24
CA ILE A 165 10.90 5.62 -16.05
C ILE A 165 9.38 5.62 -16.22
N LEU A 166 8.77 4.45 -16.03
CA LEU A 166 7.32 4.27 -16.15
C LEU A 166 6.64 4.30 -14.78
N GLN A 167 7.19 3.54 -13.82
CA GLN A 167 6.74 3.53 -12.44
C GLN A 167 7.95 3.36 -11.52
N VAL A 168 7.84 3.93 -10.32
CA VAL A 168 8.78 3.72 -9.22
C VAL A 168 8.01 3.61 -7.90
N SER A 169 8.43 2.65 -7.06
CA SER A 169 7.84 2.43 -5.73
C SER A 169 8.88 1.92 -4.74
N TRP A 170 8.72 2.28 -3.47
CA TRP A 170 9.46 1.67 -2.36
C TRP A 170 9.02 0.22 -2.19
N HIS A 171 9.97 -0.67 -1.89
CA HIS A 171 9.64 -2.04 -1.55
C HIS A 171 8.97 -2.11 -0.16
N PRO A 172 7.81 -2.78 0.02
CA PRO A 172 7.06 -2.75 1.30
C PRO A 172 7.88 -3.23 2.52
N ASN A 173 8.72 -4.25 2.32
CA ASN A 173 9.51 -4.86 3.40
C ASN A 173 10.95 -4.34 3.49
N SER A 174 11.26 -3.19 2.87
CA SER A 174 12.60 -2.58 2.97
C SER A 174 12.59 -1.05 3.04
N ASP A 175 13.50 -0.50 3.83
CA ASP A 175 13.66 0.94 3.99
C ASP A 175 14.57 1.57 2.92
N THR A 176 15.35 0.76 2.21
CA THR A 176 16.42 1.22 1.30
C THR A 176 16.24 0.78 -0.14
N HIS A 177 15.23 -0.05 -0.44
CA HIS A 177 15.05 -0.60 -1.77
C HIS A 177 13.94 0.09 -2.57
N LEU A 178 14.26 0.38 -3.83
CA LEU A 178 13.32 0.91 -4.82
C LEU A 178 13.15 -0.07 -5.96
N GLY A 179 11.89 -0.37 -6.30
CA GLY A 179 11.52 -1.00 -7.57
C GLY A 179 11.31 0.07 -8.64
N ILE A 180 11.90 -0.11 -9.82
CA ILE A 180 11.76 0.79 -10.97
C ILE A 180 11.42 -0.02 -12.21
N LEU A 181 10.29 0.30 -12.84
CA LEU A 181 9.89 -0.23 -14.14
C LEU A 181 10.18 0.81 -15.22
N SER A 182 10.81 0.36 -16.29
CA SER A 182 11.40 1.23 -17.31
C SER A 182 10.90 0.88 -18.71
N SER A 183 10.98 1.83 -19.65
CA SER A 183 10.46 1.69 -21.01
C SER A 183 11.20 0.68 -21.90
N ASP A 184 12.33 0.15 -21.41
CA ASP A 184 13.09 -0.94 -22.02
C ASP A 184 12.56 -2.33 -21.62
N SER A 185 11.39 -2.38 -20.95
CA SER A 185 10.78 -3.61 -20.45
C SER A 185 11.64 -4.35 -19.42
N VAL A 186 12.34 -3.59 -18.57
CA VAL A 186 13.11 -4.14 -17.45
C VAL A 186 12.56 -3.62 -16.14
N PHE A 187 12.29 -4.53 -15.22
CA PHE A 187 12.02 -4.23 -13.82
C PHE A 187 13.33 -4.34 -13.03
N ARG A 188 13.66 -3.30 -12.25
CA ARG A 188 14.93 -3.20 -11.53
C ARG A 188 14.69 -2.95 -10.05
N ILE A 189 15.49 -3.59 -9.20
CA ILE A 189 15.57 -3.29 -7.77
C ILE A 189 16.92 -2.62 -7.50
N PHE A 190 16.89 -1.46 -6.86
CA PHE A 190 18.08 -0.74 -6.39
C PHE A 190 18.15 -0.79 -4.87
N ASP A 191 19.32 -1.13 -4.33
CA ASP A 191 19.63 -0.94 -2.91
C ASP A 191 20.36 0.40 -2.72
N LEU A 192 19.63 1.39 -2.21
CA LEU A 192 20.16 2.73 -1.98
C LEU A 192 21.21 2.80 -0.87
N SER A 193 21.38 1.73 -0.08
CA SER A 193 22.41 1.65 0.95
C SER A 193 23.75 1.15 0.44
N SER A 194 23.76 0.46 -0.72
CA SER A 194 24.93 -0.19 -1.29
C SER A 194 25.42 0.50 -2.57
N ASP A 195 24.56 0.61 -3.59
CA ASP A 195 24.93 1.19 -4.89
C ASP A 195 23.76 1.99 -5.49
N LEU A 196 24.00 3.27 -5.73
CA LEU A 196 23.03 4.19 -6.34
C LEU A 196 23.07 4.17 -7.87
N ILE A 197 24.12 3.61 -8.47
CA ILE A 197 24.39 3.65 -9.90
C ILE A 197 23.89 2.37 -10.56
N GLN A 198 24.21 1.21 -9.98
CA GLN A 198 23.82 -0.08 -10.53
C GLN A 198 22.66 -0.71 -9.75
N PRO A 199 21.71 -1.36 -10.43
CA PRO A 199 20.70 -2.14 -9.74
C PRO A 199 21.34 -3.33 -9.00
N GLU A 200 20.68 -3.72 -7.92
CA GLU A 200 20.91 -4.98 -7.23
C GLU A 200 20.35 -6.15 -8.07
N GLN A 201 19.15 -5.98 -8.62
CA GLN A 201 18.45 -7.04 -9.36
C GLN A 201 17.83 -6.47 -10.64
N GLU A 202 17.95 -7.18 -11.75
CA GLU A 202 17.32 -6.84 -13.03
C GLU A 202 16.51 -8.01 -13.59
N TYR A 203 15.28 -7.72 -14.01
CA TYR A 203 14.37 -8.69 -14.61
C TYR A 203 13.94 -8.19 -15.99
N TYR A 204 14.49 -8.82 -17.04
CA TYR A 204 14.23 -8.49 -18.43
C TYR A 204 12.96 -9.21 -18.88
N LEU A 205 11.88 -8.45 -19.04
CA LEU A 205 10.54 -8.98 -19.27
C LEU A 205 10.35 -9.34 -20.74
N GLN A 206 10.10 -10.63 -21.01
CA GLN A 206 9.86 -11.14 -22.35
C GLN A 206 8.47 -11.79 -22.41
N PRO A 207 7.37 -11.01 -22.42
CA PRO A 207 6.02 -11.57 -22.50
C PRO A 207 5.84 -12.45 -23.75
N VAL A 208 4.87 -13.38 -23.72
CA VAL A 208 4.59 -14.29 -24.85
C VAL A 208 4.40 -13.47 -26.13
N GLN A 209 4.76 -14.06 -27.28
CA GLN A 209 4.51 -13.52 -28.61
C GLN A 209 3.19 -12.73 -28.67
N PRO A 210 3.21 -11.54 -29.28
CA PRO A 210 2.07 -10.62 -29.29
C PRO A 210 0.78 -11.37 -29.60
N GLY A 211 -0.24 -11.17 -28.78
CA GLY A 211 -1.57 -11.72 -29.02
C GLY A 211 -2.14 -11.26 -30.37
N ARG A 212 -3.45 -11.43 -30.59
CA ARG A 212 -4.15 -11.02 -31.83
C ARG A 212 -3.88 -9.57 -32.28
N SER A 213 -3.37 -8.70 -31.41
CA SER A 213 -2.90 -7.35 -31.71
C SER A 213 -1.52 -7.36 -32.38
N ARG A 214 -1.45 -6.87 -33.62
CA ARG A 214 -0.20 -6.65 -34.38
C ARG A 214 0.54 -5.35 -34.00
N ASN A 215 0.13 -4.66 -32.93
CA ASN A 215 0.71 -3.37 -32.57
C ASN A 215 1.83 -3.54 -31.54
N ALA A 216 3.04 -3.08 -31.86
CA ALA A 216 4.19 -3.11 -30.96
C ALA A 216 3.95 -2.41 -29.60
N THR A 217 2.98 -1.51 -29.52
CA THR A 217 2.61 -0.79 -28.29
C THR A 217 1.80 -1.62 -27.29
N SER A 218 1.25 -2.79 -27.66
CA SER A 218 0.49 -3.63 -26.72
C SER A 218 1.38 -4.36 -25.73
N ILE A 219 2.63 -4.66 -26.11
CA ILE A 219 3.63 -5.35 -25.27
C ILE A 219 4.49 -4.39 -24.46
N CYS A 220 4.13 -3.11 -24.37
CA CYS A 220 4.81 -2.16 -23.51
C CYS A 220 4.27 -2.27 -22.09
N PRO A 221 5.14 -2.47 -21.08
CA PRO A 221 4.73 -2.34 -19.69
C PRO A 221 4.30 -0.89 -19.42
N VAL A 222 3.44 -0.71 -18.43
CA VAL A 222 2.90 0.59 -18.03
C VAL A 222 3.10 0.84 -16.54
N ASP A 223 2.79 -0.14 -15.70
CA ASP A 223 2.80 0.02 -14.25
C ASP A 223 3.14 -1.31 -13.55
N PHE A 224 3.46 -1.25 -12.26
CA PHE A 224 3.63 -2.43 -11.42
C PHE A 224 3.12 -2.21 -10.00
N SER A 225 2.85 -3.31 -9.30
CA SER A 225 2.62 -3.31 -7.86
C SER A 225 3.34 -4.48 -7.20
N PHE A 226 3.85 -4.26 -5.99
CA PHE A 226 4.30 -5.34 -5.12
C PHE A 226 3.07 -6.04 -4.52
N GLY A 227 3.17 -7.34 -4.25
CA GLY A 227 2.16 -8.03 -3.47
C GLY A 227 2.17 -7.65 -1.98
N SER A 228 1.33 -8.32 -1.20
CA SER A 228 1.09 -8.01 0.22
C SER A 228 1.50 -9.18 1.13
N ASP A 229 1.27 -9.05 2.43
CA ASP A 229 1.63 -10.01 3.48
C ASP A 229 0.70 -11.25 3.48
N HIS A 230 0.56 -11.95 2.35
CA HIS A 230 -0.16 -13.23 2.23
C HIS A 230 0.64 -14.23 1.39
N LEU A 231 0.99 -15.38 1.96
CA LEU A 231 1.75 -16.46 1.30
C LEU A 231 2.84 -15.93 0.32
N TRP A 232 2.84 -16.41 -0.93
CA TRP A 232 3.81 -16.01 -1.95
C TRP A 232 3.53 -14.64 -2.58
N ASP A 233 2.37 -14.02 -2.31
CA ASP A 233 2.11 -12.63 -2.71
C ASP A 233 3.17 -11.71 -2.08
N LEU A 234 3.68 -12.08 -0.90
CA LEU A 234 4.76 -11.39 -0.19
C LEU A 234 6.03 -11.20 -1.02
N PHE A 235 6.29 -12.10 -1.99
CA PHE A 235 7.45 -12.06 -2.87
C PHE A 235 7.06 -11.82 -4.33
N SER A 236 5.84 -11.35 -4.59
CA SER A 236 5.33 -11.21 -5.94
C SER A 236 5.42 -9.76 -6.43
N VAL A 237 5.73 -9.62 -7.72
CA VAL A 237 5.62 -8.36 -8.44
C VAL A 237 4.66 -8.55 -9.60
N PHE A 238 3.59 -7.76 -9.62
CA PHE A 238 2.61 -7.73 -10.70
C PHE A 238 3.02 -6.66 -11.71
N ILE A 239 3.13 -7.02 -12.99
CA ILE A 239 3.46 -6.11 -14.08
C ILE A 239 2.26 -5.95 -15.00
N LEU A 240 1.78 -4.71 -15.15
CA LEU A 240 0.70 -4.35 -16.06
C LEU A 240 1.28 -3.91 -17.41
N PHE A 241 0.72 -4.44 -18.49
CA PHE A 241 0.99 -4.04 -19.87
C PHE A 241 -0.14 -3.18 -20.43
N ASN A 242 0.17 -2.42 -21.48
CA ASN A 242 -0.74 -1.42 -22.07
C ASN A 242 -2.03 -2.02 -22.64
N ASP A 243 -2.04 -3.29 -23.03
CA ASP A 243 -3.24 -4.01 -23.47
C ASP A 243 -4.12 -4.53 -22.31
N GLY A 244 -3.75 -4.23 -21.07
CA GLY A 244 -4.43 -4.70 -19.86
C GLY A 244 -4.05 -6.11 -19.44
N SER A 245 -3.08 -6.74 -20.09
CA SER A 245 -2.53 -8.01 -19.60
C SER A 245 -1.66 -7.78 -18.36
N VAL A 246 -1.80 -8.68 -17.38
CA VAL A 246 -1.01 -8.67 -16.15
C VAL A 246 -0.18 -9.94 -16.09
N TYR A 247 1.08 -9.78 -15.68
CA TYR A 247 2.03 -10.88 -15.45
C TYR A 247 2.57 -10.81 -14.02
N ILE A 248 3.05 -11.94 -13.52
CA ILE A 248 3.62 -12.07 -12.17
C ILE A 248 5.09 -12.52 -12.28
N LEU A 249 5.96 -11.89 -11.49
CA LEU A 249 7.28 -12.41 -11.13
C LEU A 249 7.22 -12.87 -9.68
N CYS A 250 7.57 -14.14 -9.42
CA CYS A 250 7.62 -14.68 -8.07
C CYS A 250 8.63 -15.85 -7.99
N PRO A 251 9.59 -15.83 -7.04
CA PRO A 251 9.77 -14.86 -5.96
C PRO A 251 10.79 -13.75 -6.29
N VAL A 252 10.49 -12.53 -5.87
CA VAL A 252 11.34 -11.34 -5.96
C VAL A 252 11.50 -10.76 -4.55
N ILE A 253 12.72 -10.80 -4.02
CA ILE A 253 13.05 -10.30 -2.68
C ILE A 253 14.33 -9.45 -2.75
N PRO A 254 14.31 -8.18 -2.29
CA PRO A 254 15.53 -7.39 -2.15
C PRO A 254 16.49 -7.98 -1.11
N PHE A 255 17.79 -7.96 -1.36
CA PHE A 255 18.73 -8.57 -0.43
C PHE A 255 18.80 -7.79 0.89
N GLY A 256 18.93 -8.52 2.00
CA GLY A 256 18.97 -7.93 3.35
C GLY A 256 17.63 -7.36 3.85
N SER A 257 16.55 -7.44 3.06
CA SER A 257 15.20 -7.06 3.49
C SER A 257 14.68 -7.95 4.63
N ALA A 258 13.72 -7.42 5.39
CA ALA A 258 13.31 -7.98 6.68
C ALA A 258 11.86 -8.46 6.65
N TYR A 259 11.64 -9.70 7.07
CA TYR A 259 10.34 -10.37 7.04
C TYR A 259 9.97 -10.98 8.38
N LYS A 260 8.67 -11.07 8.67
CA LYS A 260 8.15 -11.71 9.89
C LYS A 260 8.42 -13.21 9.83
N TRP A 261 8.91 -13.78 10.93
CA TRP A 261 9.17 -15.22 11.02
C TRP A 261 7.93 -16.05 10.68
N GLU A 262 6.78 -15.65 11.21
CA GLU A 262 5.52 -16.37 11.04
C GLU A 262 5.12 -16.46 9.56
N SER A 263 5.28 -15.38 8.80
CA SER A 263 4.97 -15.35 7.37
C SER A 263 5.88 -16.29 6.57
N ILE A 264 7.18 -16.35 6.88
CA ILE A 264 8.08 -17.24 6.13
C ILE A 264 7.84 -18.71 6.50
N VAL A 265 7.57 -19.00 7.77
CA VAL A 265 7.23 -20.36 8.22
C VAL A 265 5.90 -20.82 7.60
N GLU A 266 4.92 -19.93 7.46
CA GLU A 266 3.66 -20.22 6.77
C GLU A 266 3.91 -20.62 5.30
N ILE A 267 4.68 -19.83 4.55
CA ILE A 267 5.07 -20.12 3.16
C ILE A 267 5.82 -21.46 3.06
N TYR A 268 6.75 -21.70 3.97
CA TYR A 268 7.55 -22.92 4.01
C TYR A 268 6.68 -24.17 4.27
N ASN A 269 5.78 -24.08 5.24
CA ASN A 269 4.86 -25.17 5.58
C ASN A 269 3.86 -25.46 4.47
N ASP A 270 3.40 -24.44 3.73
CA ASP A 270 2.55 -24.58 2.55
C ASP A 270 3.27 -25.42 1.48
N ALA A 271 4.52 -25.05 1.15
CA ALA A 271 5.33 -25.77 0.16
C ALA A 271 5.58 -27.23 0.55
N GLN A 272 5.81 -27.52 1.83
CA GLN A 272 5.98 -28.89 2.31
C GLN A 272 4.67 -29.69 2.31
N THR A 273 3.56 -29.07 2.69
CA THR A 273 2.29 -29.77 2.93
C THR A 273 1.55 -30.04 1.63
N PHE A 274 1.46 -29.04 0.75
CA PHE A 274 0.67 -29.11 -0.48
C PHE A 274 1.52 -29.38 -1.72
N GLY A 275 2.78 -28.92 -1.73
CA GLY A 275 3.70 -29.17 -2.82
C GLY A 275 4.43 -30.52 -2.71
N LEU A 276 5.27 -30.66 -1.68
CA LEU A 276 6.20 -31.80 -1.56
C LEU A 276 5.49 -33.14 -1.35
N LYS A 277 4.35 -33.13 -0.65
CA LYS A 277 3.52 -34.33 -0.42
C LYS A 277 2.50 -34.58 -1.54
N SER A 278 2.52 -33.78 -2.62
CA SER A 278 1.62 -33.96 -3.76
C SER A 278 1.89 -35.28 -4.48
N SER A 279 0.84 -35.88 -5.04
CA SER A 279 0.96 -37.02 -5.94
C SER A 279 1.46 -36.64 -7.34
N ASN A 280 1.48 -35.33 -7.66
CA ASN A 280 1.93 -34.84 -8.96
C ASN A 280 3.43 -34.53 -8.94
N SER A 281 4.20 -35.25 -9.76
CA SER A 281 5.66 -35.05 -9.88
C SER A 281 6.09 -33.63 -10.24
N VAL A 282 5.29 -32.88 -11.00
CA VAL A 282 5.56 -31.47 -11.33
C VAL A 282 5.43 -30.59 -10.11
N ALA A 283 4.35 -30.79 -9.33
CA ALA A 283 4.14 -30.08 -8.07
C ALA A 283 5.29 -30.33 -7.09
N VAL A 284 5.70 -31.59 -6.94
CA VAL A 284 6.84 -31.99 -6.11
C VAL A 284 8.14 -31.34 -6.60
N SER A 285 8.37 -31.25 -7.91
CA SER A 285 9.56 -30.61 -8.46
C SER A 285 9.59 -29.11 -8.17
N ASN A 286 8.49 -28.40 -8.42
CA ASN A 286 8.38 -26.96 -8.19
C ASN A 286 8.51 -26.63 -6.69
N SER A 287 7.87 -27.40 -5.82
CA SER A 287 7.95 -27.19 -4.39
C SER A 287 9.34 -27.48 -3.83
N ASN A 288 10.07 -28.46 -4.36
CA ASN A 288 11.46 -28.70 -3.98
C ASN A 288 12.35 -27.49 -4.32
N LEU A 289 12.19 -26.91 -5.52
CA LEU A 289 12.92 -25.69 -5.89
C LEU A 289 12.58 -24.53 -4.94
N ALA A 290 11.29 -24.36 -4.61
CA ALA A 290 10.83 -23.34 -3.69
C ALA A 290 11.41 -23.52 -2.27
N ILE A 291 11.40 -24.75 -1.74
CA ILE A 291 11.97 -25.11 -0.44
C ILE A 291 13.47 -24.83 -0.42
N SER A 292 14.22 -25.33 -1.42
CA SER A 292 15.67 -25.08 -1.50
C SER A 292 15.99 -23.59 -1.62
N TRP A 293 15.16 -22.82 -2.32
CA TRP A 293 15.31 -21.38 -2.40
C TRP A 293 15.01 -20.67 -1.07
N LEU A 294 13.95 -21.09 -0.35
CA LEU A 294 13.62 -20.57 0.98
C LEU A 294 14.72 -20.86 1.99
N GLU A 295 15.23 -22.08 2.05
CA GLU A 295 16.30 -22.48 2.97
C GLU A 295 17.59 -21.71 2.70
N ALA A 296 17.94 -21.47 1.43
CA ALA A 296 19.13 -20.68 1.09
C ALA A 296 18.96 -19.17 1.35
N THR A 297 17.75 -18.64 1.14
CA THR A 297 17.43 -17.22 1.38
C THR A 297 17.25 -16.93 2.88
N PHE A 298 16.72 -17.90 3.63
CA PHE A 298 16.44 -17.82 5.06
C PHE A 298 16.99 -19.06 5.80
N PRO A 299 18.33 -19.15 6.01
CA PRO A 299 18.97 -20.34 6.59
C PRO A 299 18.43 -20.76 7.97
N ALA A 300 17.97 -19.79 8.76
CA ALA A 300 17.38 -20.01 10.09
C ALA A 300 16.13 -20.93 10.08
N ILE A 301 15.52 -21.17 8.94
CA ILE A 301 14.36 -22.09 8.81
C ILE A 301 14.81 -23.55 8.74
N ALA A 302 15.98 -23.81 8.15
CA ALA A 302 16.58 -25.14 8.11
C ALA A 302 17.18 -25.53 9.48
N ASP A 303 17.76 -24.55 10.17
CA ASP A 303 18.39 -24.71 11.48
C ASP A 303 17.35 -24.69 12.61
N GLN A 304 16.60 -25.78 12.80
CA GLN A 304 15.63 -25.94 13.90
C GLN A 304 16.27 -25.94 15.32
N GLU A 305 17.60 -25.78 15.46
CA GLU A 305 18.33 -25.90 16.73
C GLU A 305 18.60 -24.58 17.48
N THR A 306 18.19 -23.42 16.97
CA THR A 306 18.26 -22.15 17.74
C THR A 306 17.10 -21.99 18.72
N GLU A 307 16.94 -22.93 19.65
CA GLU A 307 16.23 -22.71 20.92
C GLU A 307 17.01 -21.67 21.74
N GLY A 308 16.74 -20.37 21.54
CA GLY A 308 17.32 -19.36 22.41
C GLY A 308 17.28 -17.90 21.95
N SER A 309 16.90 -17.60 20.70
CA SER A 309 16.69 -16.22 20.27
C SER A 309 15.28 -16.02 19.76
N ASP A 310 14.58 -15.06 20.35
CA ASP A 310 13.30 -14.52 19.87
C ASP A 310 13.46 -13.92 18.45
N LEU A 311 13.53 -14.75 17.42
CA LEU A 311 13.61 -14.32 16.03
C LEU A 311 12.22 -13.96 15.53
N TYR A 312 11.73 -12.77 15.88
CA TYR A 312 10.50 -12.23 15.29
C TYR A 312 10.69 -11.79 13.83
N VAL A 313 11.94 -11.61 13.39
CA VAL A 313 12.29 -11.08 12.07
C VAL A 313 13.45 -11.84 11.45
N LEU A 314 13.28 -12.28 10.21
CA LEU A 314 14.29 -12.89 9.35
C LEU A 314 14.81 -11.91 8.31
N ARG A 315 16.11 -11.98 8.00
CA ARG A 315 16.71 -11.21 6.90
C ARG A 315 16.97 -12.12 5.69
N ALA A 316 16.57 -11.65 4.52
CA ALA A 316 16.81 -12.35 3.26
C ALA A 316 18.30 -12.29 2.89
N HIS A 317 18.90 -13.45 2.66
CA HIS A 317 20.26 -13.55 2.16
C HIS A 317 20.28 -13.45 0.62
N PRO A 318 21.33 -12.87 0.02
CA PRO A 318 21.49 -12.88 -1.44
C PRO A 318 21.54 -14.31 -1.98
N TYR A 319 20.53 -14.68 -2.77
CA TYR A 319 20.46 -16.02 -3.35
C TYR A 319 19.75 -16.03 -4.71
N ALA A 320 20.22 -16.87 -5.62
CA ALA A 320 19.61 -17.15 -6.90
C ALA A 320 19.94 -18.60 -7.32
N LEU A 321 19.01 -19.26 -8.00
CA LEU A 321 19.25 -20.59 -8.58
C LEU A 321 20.18 -20.47 -9.79
N PHE A 322 21.33 -21.14 -9.78
CA PHE A 322 22.38 -20.99 -10.79
C PHE A 322 21.98 -21.38 -12.22
N ASP A 323 21.01 -22.29 -12.39
CA ASP A 323 20.55 -22.77 -13.70
C ASP A 323 19.05 -22.49 -13.92
N ALA A 324 18.48 -21.54 -13.17
CA ALA A 324 17.05 -21.25 -13.28
C ALA A 324 16.74 -19.77 -13.07
N SER A 325 16.11 -19.15 -14.08
CA SER A 325 15.61 -17.78 -14.04
C SER A 325 14.13 -17.78 -13.67
N LEU A 326 13.63 -16.69 -13.09
CA LEU A 326 12.19 -16.57 -12.83
C LEU A 326 11.38 -16.66 -14.13
N SER A 327 10.29 -17.42 -14.09
CA SER A 327 9.31 -17.42 -15.16
C SER A 327 8.46 -16.16 -15.10
N LEU A 328 8.17 -15.58 -16.28
CA LEU A 328 7.21 -14.50 -16.40
C LEU A 328 5.80 -15.10 -16.48
N GLN A 329 5.13 -15.24 -15.34
CA GLN A 329 3.88 -15.96 -15.23
C GLN A 329 2.72 -15.12 -15.79
N GLY A 330 2.18 -15.51 -16.94
CA GLY A 330 1.01 -14.84 -17.52
C GLY A 330 0.89 -14.99 -19.04
N PRO A 331 -0.04 -14.23 -19.67
CA PRO A 331 -0.91 -13.25 -19.02
C PRO A 331 -1.95 -13.92 -18.13
N LEU A 332 -2.29 -13.31 -16.99
CA LEU A 332 -3.34 -13.82 -16.11
C LEU A 332 -4.68 -13.90 -16.87
N ARG A 333 -5.39 -15.01 -16.70
CA ARG A 333 -6.57 -15.35 -17.51
C ARG A 333 -7.85 -15.14 -16.73
N LYS A 334 -8.83 -14.53 -17.38
CA LYS A 334 -10.19 -14.41 -16.83
C LYS A 334 -10.89 -15.75 -16.90
N VAL A 335 -11.61 -16.11 -15.85
CA VAL A 335 -12.51 -17.28 -15.86
C VAL A 335 -13.66 -16.99 -16.84
N CYS A 336 -13.75 -17.75 -17.92
CA CYS A 336 -14.92 -17.74 -18.82
C CYS A 336 -16.03 -18.57 -18.18
N ARG A 337 -17.26 -18.04 -18.10
CA ARG A 337 -18.43 -18.87 -17.79
C ARG A 337 -18.83 -19.60 -19.07
N ASP A 338 -19.19 -20.88 -18.95
CA ASP A 338 -19.53 -21.78 -20.08
C ASP A 338 -20.70 -21.28 -20.97
N GLU A 339 -21.38 -20.17 -20.62
CA GLU A 339 -22.41 -19.52 -21.45
C GLU A 339 -21.86 -18.59 -22.54
N ASP A 340 -20.54 -18.31 -22.56
CA ASP A 340 -19.90 -17.42 -23.53
C ASP A 340 -19.35 -18.15 -24.78
N GLU A 341 -19.36 -19.48 -24.82
CA GLU A 341 -19.05 -20.26 -26.02
C GLU A 341 -20.34 -20.66 -26.77
N GLU A 342 -20.94 -19.68 -27.45
CA GLU A 342 -21.66 -19.77 -28.74
C GLU A 342 -22.63 -18.58 -28.89
N GLY A 343 -22.20 -17.53 -29.59
CA GLY A 343 -23.12 -16.62 -30.28
C GLY A 343 -24.08 -15.76 -29.42
N SER A 344 -23.84 -15.58 -28.12
CA SER A 344 -24.66 -14.68 -27.29
C SER A 344 -24.11 -13.23 -27.30
N ALA A 345 -25.02 -12.27 -27.49
CA ALA A 345 -24.73 -10.85 -27.64
C ALA A 345 -24.39 -10.13 -26.32
N PHE A 346 -23.80 -10.83 -25.34
CA PHE A 346 -23.39 -10.24 -24.06
C PHE A 346 -21.87 -10.19 -23.96
N ARG A 347 -21.24 -9.52 -24.93
CA ARG A 347 -19.85 -9.07 -24.80
C ARG A 347 -19.85 -8.07 -23.64
N GLY A 348 -19.53 -8.53 -22.42
CA GLY A 348 -19.49 -7.69 -21.22
C GLY A 348 -18.70 -6.40 -21.50
N ALA A 349 -19.07 -5.29 -20.86
CA ALA A 349 -18.49 -3.97 -21.15
C ALA A 349 -16.97 -4.06 -21.30
N GLU A 350 -16.43 -3.78 -22.50
CA GLU A 350 -14.98 -3.78 -22.72
C GLU A 350 -14.44 -2.42 -22.28
N CYS A 351 -13.31 -2.42 -21.57
CA CYS A 351 -12.63 -1.18 -21.21
C CYS A 351 -12.01 -0.55 -22.46
N GLU A 352 -12.10 0.78 -22.58
CA GLU A 352 -11.64 1.51 -23.76
C GLU A 352 -10.22 2.07 -23.56
N GLY A 353 -9.43 2.09 -24.65
CA GLY A 353 -8.08 2.65 -24.65
C GLY A 353 -7.01 1.69 -24.11
N GLY A 354 -5.84 2.25 -23.76
CA GLY A 354 -4.75 1.53 -23.09
C GLY A 354 -4.87 1.62 -21.57
N ALA A 355 -4.30 0.63 -20.87
CA ALA A 355 -4.18 0.65 -19.42
C ALA A 355 -3.19 1.75 -18.99
N VAL A 356 -3.47 2.44 -17.87
CA VAL A 356 -2.72 3.62 -17.42
C VAL A 356 -2.20 3.56 -15.99
N SER A 357 -2.79 2.71 -15.14
CA SER A 357 -2.40 2.58 -13.73
C SER A 357 -2.85 1.23 -13.17
N PHE A 358 -2.08 0.72 -12.21
CA PHE A 358 -2.30 -0.58 -11.59
C PHE A 358 -2.25 -0.48 -10.06
N LEU A 359 -3.17 -1.16 -9.40
CA LEU A 359 -3.20 -1.28 -7.94
C LEU A 359 -3.48 -2.73 -7.56
N TYR A 360 -2.63 -3.28 -6.70
CA TYR A 360 -2.91 -4.53 -5.99
C TYR A 360 -3.21 -4.20 -4.52
N ASN A 361 -4.20 -4.88 -3.94
CA ASN A 361 -4.55 -4.77 -2.52
C ASN A 361 -5.02 -6.12 -1.98
N LEU A 362 -4.58 -6.48 -0.78
CA LEU A 362 -5.10 -7.63 -0.05
C LEU A 362 -6.21 -7.15 0.89
N VAL A 363 -7.44 -7.57 0.62
CA VAL A 363 -8.60 -7.25 1.46
C VAL A 363 -9.02 -8.49 2.22
N VAL A 364 -8.60 -8.56 3.48
CA VAL A 364 -8.77 -9.74 4.35
C VAL A 364 -8.09 -10.97 3.75
N LYS A 365 -8.79 -11.76 2.92
CA LYS A 365 -8.26 -12.93 2.21
C LYS A 365 -8.29 -12.78 0.69
N ASP A 366 -8.91 -11.71 0.20
CA ASP A 366 -9.11 -11.50 -1.22
C ASP A 366 -7.97 -10.64 -1.79
N SER A 367 -7.18 -11.23 -2.68
CA SER A 367 -6.18 -10.51 -3.46
C SER A 367 -6.86 -9.78 -4.62
N ILE A 368 -7.06 -8.47 -4.47
CA ILE A 368 -7.76 -7.60 -5.41
C ILE A 368 -6.78 -6.85 -6.31
N MET A 369 -7.09 -6.84 -7.60
CA MET A 369 -6.34 -6.14 -8.63
C MET A 369 -7.25 -5.14 -9.33
N VAL A 370 -6.77 -3.90 -9.46
CA VAL A 370 -7.48 -2.83 -10.14
C VAL A 370 -6.62 -2.30 -11.27
N THR A 371 -7.17 -2.34 -12.48
CA THR A 371 -6.55 -1.77 -13.68
C THR A 371 -7.35 -0.55 -14.11
N ALA A 372 -6.72 0.62 -14.14
CA ALA A 372 -7.32 1.83 -14.68
C ALA A 372 -7.03 1.96 -16.17
N TRP A 373 -8.03 2.41 -16.92
CA TRP A 373 -7.97 2.56 -18.38
C TRP A 373 -8.09 4.02 -18.78
N SER A 374 -7.37 4.38 -19.86
CA SER A 374 -7.40 5.72 -20.44
C SER A 374 -8.80 6.14 -20.92
N GLY A 375 -9.72 5.20 -21.15
CA GLY A 375 -11.14 5.48 -21.40
C GLY A 375 -11.93 5.99 -20.19
N GLY A 376 -11.34 6.00 -18.99
CA GLY A 376 -12.01 6.41 -17.75
C GLY A 376 -12.69 5.25 -17.00
N GLN A 377 -12.41 4.00 -17.36
CA GLN A 377 -12.92 2.82 -16.66
C GLN A 377 -11.89 2.22 -15.71
N LEU A 378 -12.36 1.61 -14.62
CA LEU A 378 -11.61 0.71 -13.77
C LEU A 378 -12.10 -0.73 -14.00
N GLN A 379 -11.18 -1.64 -14.23
CA GLN A 379 -11.43 -3.08 -14.22
C GLN A 379 -10.97 -3.62 -12.85
N ILE A 380 -11.89 -4.24 -12.11
CA ILE A 380 -11.65 -4.79 -10.78
C ILE A 380 -11.77 -6.31 -10.87
N ASP A 381 -10.68 -7.01 -10.60
CA ASP A 381 -10.59 -8.46 -10.61
C ASP A 381 -10.03 -8.96 -9.26
N ALA A 382 -10.35 -10.20 -8.90
CA ALA A 382 -9.75 -10.92 -7.77
C ALA A 382 -8.94 -12.12 -8.29
N LEU A 383 -7.83 -12.45 -7.62
CA LEU A 383 -7.18 -13.74 -7.84
C LEU A 383 -8.07 -14.85 -7.28
N ALA A 384 -8.34 -15.87 -8.09
CA ALA A 384 -9.19 -16.99 -7.68
C ALA A 384 -8.40 -18.18 -7.13
N ASP A 385 -7.07 -18.10 -7.15
CA ASP A 385 -6.15 -19.12 -6.63
C ASP A 385 -4.87 -18.42 -6.12
N GLU A 386 -4.08 -19.15 -5.33
CA GLU A 386 -2.86 -18.66 -4.71
C GLU A 386 -1.70 -18.55 -5.71
N ILE A 387 -0.83 -17.56 -5.53
CA ILE A 387 0.39 -17.42 -6.33
C ILE A 387 1.39 -18.51 -5.93
N GLN A 388 2.10 -19.05 -6.92
CA GLN A 388 3.19 -19.99 -6.70
C GLN A 388 4.49 -19.45 -7.31
N PRO A 389 5.64 -19.78 -6.72
CA PRO A 389 6.93 -19.43 -7.28
C PRO A 389 7.24 -20.33 -8.47
N VAL A 390 7.74 -19.75 -9.56
CA VAL A 390 8.00 -20.51 -10.81
C VAL A 390 9.33 -20.08 -11.42
N TRP A 391 10.16 -21.08 -11.73
CA TRP A 391 11.43 -20.90 -12.42
C TRP A 391 11.47 -21.68 -13.73
N ASN A 392 12.16 -21.12 -14.73
CA ASN A 392 12.51 -21.80 -15.97
C ASN A 392 13.91 -22.44 -15.81
N VAL A 393 13.93 -23.75 -15.58
CA VAL A 393 15.17 -24.54 -15.47
C VAL A 393 15.88 -24.61 -16.82
N GLY A 394 17.21 -24.54 -16.81
CA GLY A 394 18.06 -24.45 -18.00
C GLY A 394 18.25 -23.02 -18.52
N SER A 395 17.74 -22.01 -17.78
CA SER A 395 17.93 -20.59 -18.07
C SER A 395 18.76 -19.95 -16.95
N PRO A 396 20.11 -19.96 -17.04
CA PRO A 396 20.95 -19.46 -15.96
C PRO A 396 20.87 -17.93 -15.83
N PRO A 397 20.71 -17.39 -14.60
CA PRO A 397 20.83 -15.95 -14.36
C PRO A 397 22.28 -15.46 -14.55
N ARG A 398 22.43 -14.17 -14.81
CA ARG A 398 23.72 -13.48 -14.75
C ARG A 398 23.97 -13.01 -13.34
N LEU A 399 25.00 -13.56 -12.68
CA LEU A 399 25.36 -13.20 -11.32
C LEU A 399 26.55 -12.25 -11.29
N ARG A 400 26.47 -11.23 -10.43
CA ARG A 400 27.60 -10.39 -10.03
C ARG A 400 28.02 -10.83 -8.64
N VAL A 401 29.24 -11.34 -8.50
CA VAL A 401 29.78 -11.83 -7.22
C VAL A 401 30.97 -10.98 -6.76
N ASP A 402 31.24 -10.97 -5.45
CA ASP A 402 32.47 -10.40 -4.91
C ASP A 402 33.64 -11.40 -4.91
N SER A 403 34.78 -11.01 -4.36
CA SER A 403 35.99 -11.84 -4.31
C SER A 403 35.86 -13.11 -3.47
N ASN A 404 34.81 -13.22 -2.66
CA ASN A 404 34.51 -14.38 -1.81
C ASN A 404 33.35 -15.21 -2.39
N ASP A 405 33.01 -15.00 -3.67
CA ASP A 405 31.89 -15.64 -4.37
C ASP A 405 30.50 -15.33 -3.78
N HIS A 406 30.36 -14.27 -2.97
CA HIS A 406 29.05 -13.84 -2.50
C HIS A 406 28.32 -13.05 -3.57
N ILE A 407 27.03 -13.34 -3.75
CA ILE A 407 26.17 -12.62 -4.70
C ILE A 407 25.99 -11.16 -4.25
N ARG A 408 26.33 -10.23 -5.16
CA ARG A 408 26.15 -8.78 -5.03
C ARG A 408 25.07 -8.23 -5.96
N GLY A 409 24.59 -9.06 -6.88
CA GLY A 409 23.50 -8.71 -7.78
C GLY A 409 23.20 -9.80 -8.78
N LEU A 410 22.02 -9.72 -9.39
CA LEU A 410 21.57 -10.67 -10.40
C LEU A 410 20.85 -9.97 -11.56
N ALA A 411 20.88 -10.61 -12.71
CA ALA A 411 20.09 -10.23 -13.87
C ALA A 411 19.48 -11.49 -14.51
N MET A 412 18.18 -11.47 -14.77
CA MET A 412 17.41 -12.61 -15.28
C MET A 412 16.65 -12.22 -16.54
N ILE A 413 16.64 -13.12 -17.51
CA ILE A 413 15.67 -13.07 -18.62
C ILE A 413 14.43 -13.81 -18.15
N CYS A 414 13.29 -13.12 -18.12
CA CYS A 414 12.03 -13.64 -17.63
C CYS A 414 11.10 -13.90 -18.80
N GLU A 415 11.07 -15.15 -19.23
CA GLU A 415 10.19 -15.67 -20.27
C GLU A 415 9.04 -16.49 -19.65
N PRO A 416 7.87 -16.55 -20.28
CA PRO A 416 6.80 -17.47 -19.92
C PRO A 416 7.21 -18.92 -20.13
N THR A 417 6.74 -19.82 -19.26
CA THR A 417 7.06 -21.25 -19.36
C THR A 417 6.51 -21.85 -20.68
N PRO A 418 7.35 -22.48 -21.53
CA PRO A 418 6.92 -23.04 -22.80
C PRO A 418 6.08 -24.31 -22.61
N GLY A 419 4.80 -24.24 -22.97
CA GLY A 419 3.88 -25.39 -23.02
C GLY A 419 2.82 -25.41 -21.91
N LYS A 420 1.60 -25.83 -22.29
CA LYS A 420 0.37 -25.97 -21.48
C LYS A 420 -0.41 -24.69 -21.14
N VAL A 421 -0.73 -24.01 -22.23
CA VAL A 421 -1.90 -23.18 -22.49
C VAL A 421 -3.32 -23.72 -22.22
N SER A 422 -3.60 -24.71 -21.34
CA SER A 422 -4.98 -25.27 -21.29
C SER A 422 -5.99 -24.26 -20.73
N PRO A 423 -7.20 -24.16 -21.30
CA PRO A 423 -8.27 -23.36 -20.69
C PRO A 423 -8.62 -23.99 -19.33
N VAL A 424 -8.51 -23.21 -18.26
CA VAL A 424 -9.00 -23.61 -16.93
C VAL A 424 -10.51 -23.63 -17.02
N LYS A 425 -11.10 -24.83 -17.00
CA LYS A 425 -12.55 -25.02 -16.92
C LYS A 425 -12.94 -24.97 -15.44
N LEU A 426 -13.98 -24.20 -15.11
CA LEU A 426 -14.52 -24.08 -13.75
C LEU A 426 -14.92 -25.42 -13.11
N ASN A 427 -15.10 -26.46 -13.94
CA ASN A 427 -15.56 -27.80 -13.55
C ASN A 427 -14.43 -28.78 -13.17
N GLN A 428 -13.16 -28.36 -13.10
CA GLN A 428 -12.07 -29.19 -12.56
C GLN A 428 -11.92 -28.96 -11.05
N PRO A 429 -11.74 -30.02 -10.23
CA PRO A 429 -11.52 -29.86 -8.79
C PRO A 429 -10.22 -29.06 -8.54
N LEU A 430 -10.31 -27.99 -7.72
CA LEU A 430 -9.20 -27.08 -7.40
C LEU A 430 -7.96 -27.81 -6.84
N ASP A 431 -8.16 -28.93 -6.13
CA ASP A 431 -7.07 -29.72 -5.55
C ASP A 431 -6.11 -30.32 -6.60
N SER A 432 -6.50 -30.34 -7.88
CA SER A 432 -5.70 -30.95 -8.96
C SER A 432 -4.67 -30.01 -9.60
N THR A 433 -4.67 -28.72 -9.26
CA THR A 433 -3.80 -27.69 -9.90
C THR A 433 -2.79 -27.03 -8.96
N LEU A 434 -2.79 -27.36 -7.67
CA LEU A 434 -1.84 -26.83 -6.69
C LEU A 434 -0.39 -27.18 -7.06
N TRP A 435 0.51 -26.22 -6.90
CA TRP A 435 1.96 -26.31 -7.13
C TRP A 435 2.39 -26.64 -8.58
N LEU A 436 1.48 -26.58 -9.57
CA LEU A 436 1.82 -26.83 -10.98
C LEU A 436 2.52 -25.67 -11.69
N GLY A 437 2.60 -24.50 -11.05
CA GLY A 437 3.19 -23.30 -11.66
C GLY A 437 2.33 -22.70 -12.77
N HIS A 438 1.01 -22.91 -12.69
CA HIS A 438 0.04 -22.23 -13.54
C HIS A 438 -0.28 -20.85 -12.93
N PRO A 439 -0.37 -19.78 -13.75
CA PRO A 439 -0.77 -18.49 -13.23
C PRO A 439 -2.21 -18.55 -12.68
N PRO A 440 -2.49 -17.90 -11.53
CA PRO A 440 -3.81 -17.91 -10.95
C PRO A 440 -4.84 -17.26 -11.88
N PRO A 441 -6.05 -17.83 -12.00
CA PRO A 441 -7.10 -17.23 -12.81
C PRO A 441 -7.71 -16.00 -12.12
N LEU A 442 -8.21 -15.08 -12.93
CA LEU A 442 -8.88 -13.85 -12.52
C LEU A 442 -10.38 -14.04 -12.50
N LEU A 443 -10.99 -13.73 -11.36
CA LEU A 443 -12.42 -13.55 -11.22
C LEU A 443 -12.76 -12.08 -11.39
N ARG A 444 -13.48 -11.73 -12.45
CA ARG A 444 -13.93 -10.35 -12.66
C ARG A 444 -15.02 -9.98 -11.66
N LEU A 445 -14.75 -8.97 -10.82
CA LEU A 445 -15.70 -8.45 -9.85
C LEU A 445 -16.56 -7.34 -10.45
N ALA A 446 -15.95 -6.39 -11.14
CA ALA A 446 -16.68 -5.27 -11.73
C ALA A 446 -15.90 -4.54 -12.83
N ILE A 447 -16.64 -3.81 -13.65
CA ILE A 447 -16.10 -2.71 -14.45
C ILE A 447 -16.84 -1.45 -14.02
N VAL A 448 -16.09 -0.44 -13.62
CA VAL A 448 -16.59 0.80 -13.07
C VAL A 448 -16.24 1.93 -14.03
N ASP A 449 -17.23 2.62 -14.57
CA ASP A 449 -17.02 3.83 -15.39
C ASP A 449 -17.02 5.05 -14.47
N LEU A 450 -15.93 5.83 -14.46
CA LEU A 450 -15.80 7.07 -13.69
C LEU A 450 -16.51 8.25 -14.38
N ALA A 451 -17.17 8.03 -15.52
CA ALA A 451 -17.89 9.03 -16.31
C ALA A 451 -17.02 10.24 -16.71
N LEU A 452 -15.71 10.01 -16.96
CA LEU A 452 -14.78 11.06 -17.33
C LEU A 452 -15.02 11.58 -18.75
N PRO A 453 -14.71 12.87 -19.04
CA PRO A 453 -14.90 13.44 -20.36
C PRO A 453 -14.06 12.74 -21.44
N ARG A 454 -14.72 12.12 -22.43
CA ARG A 454 -14.07 11.34 -23.51
C ARG A 454 -13.22 12.15 -24.53
N LYS A 455 -13.01 13.46 -24.32
CA LYS A 455 -12.50 14.38 -25.37
C LYS A 455 -10.99 14.68 -25.30
N THR A 456 -10.24 14.12 -24.37
CA THR A 456 -8.78 14.34 -24.31
C THR A 456 -8.06 13.46 -25.33
N LYS A 457 -7.33 14.08 -26.27
CA LYS A 457 -6.52 13.37 -27.30
C LYS A 457 -5.45 12.42 -26.72
N GLY A 458 -5.21 12.46 -25.40
CA GLY A 458 -4.27 11.60 -24.68
C GLY A 458 -4.91 10.62 -23.69
N GLY A 459 -6.24 10.52 -23.64
CA GLY A 459 -6.95 9.71 -22.64
C GLY A 459 -6.96 10.34 -21.24
N SER A 460 -7.59 9.65 -20.30
CA SER A 460 -7.65 10.02 -18.88
C SER A 460 -6.42 9.50 -18.13
N LEU A 461 -5.78 10.36 -17.34
CA LEU A 461 -4.78 9.95 -16.35
C LEU A 461 -5.48 9.65 -15.02
N ILE A 462 -5.16 8.50 -14.44
CA ILE A 462 -5.77 8.03 -13.19
C ILE A 462 -4.66 7.51 -12.28
N MET A 463 -4.61 7.99 -11.04
CA MET A 463 -3.82 7.40 -9.96
C MET A 463 -4.77 6.79 -8.93
N MET A 464 -4.37 5.69 -8.31
CA MET A 464 -5.19 4.96 -7.35
C MET A 464 -4.50 4.89 -5.99
N PHE A 465 -5.28 4.96 -4.92
CA PHE A 465 -4.80 4.92 -3.54
C PHE A 465 -5.74 4.07 -2.69
N ILE A 466 -5.18 3.31 -1.75
CA ILE A 466 -5.93 2.49 -0.80
C ILE A 466 -6.31 3.37 0.40
N ASP A 467 -7.53 3.19 0.93
CA ASP A 467 -7.90 3.76 2.21
C ASP A 467 -7.20 2.96 3.34
N PRO A 468 -6.41 3.62 4.21
CA PRO A 468 -5.64 2.93 5.25
C PRO A 468 -6.51 2.27 6.33
N LEU A 469 -7.80 2.60 6.45
CA LEU A 469 -8.72 2.01 7.43
C LEU A 469 -9.74 1.06 6.80
N MET A 470 -10.24 1.37 5.61
CA MET A 470 -11.25 0.57 4.91
C MET A 470 -10.65 -0.02 3.63
N LEU A 471 -10.03 -1.18 3.71
CA LEU A 471 -9.30 -1.79 2.58
C LEU A 471 -10.20 -2.08 1.36
N GLU A 472 -11.51 -2.20 1.55
CA GLU A 472 -12.52 -2.28 0.49
C GLU A 472 -12.70 -0.97 -0.29
N ARG A 473 -12.16 0.15 0.20
CA ARG A 473 -12.27 1.46 -0.40
C ARG A 473 -10.99 1.84 -1.14
N ILE A 474 -11.17 2.23 -2.39
CA ILE A 474 -10.12 2.71 -3.28
C ILE A 474 -10.47 4.14 -3.68
N PHE A 475 -9.53 5.07 -3.52
CA PHE A 475 -9.63 6.41 -4.06
C PHE A 475 -8.97 6.48 -5.43
N THR A 476 -9.60 7.20 -6.36
CA THR A 476 -9.02 7.57 -7.64
C THR A 476 -8.77 9.06 -7.69
N LEU A 477 -7.59 9.44 -8.13
CA LEU A 477 -7.23 10.81 -8.47
C LEU A 477 -7.17 10.92 -9.99
N HIS A 478 -7.89 11.86 -10.56
CA HIS A 478 -7.94 12.11 -12.00
C HIS A 478 -8.11 13.61 -12.27
N ASP A 479 -8.07 14.01 -13.54
CA ASP A 479 -8.13 15.43 -13.94
C ASP A 479 -9.43 16.15 -13.49
N GLY A 480 -10.48 15.39 -13.19
CA GLY A 480 -11.76 15.92 -12.72
C GLY A 480 -11.86 16.10 -11.21
N GLY A 481 -10.99 15.45 -10.43
CA GLY A 481 -11.08 15.44 -8.97
C GLY A 481 -10.74 14.09 -8.35
N ILE A 482 -11.48 13.72 -7.31
CA ILE A 482 -11.30 12.50 -6.53
C ILE A 482 -12.63 11.75 -6.43
N ASP A 483 -12.63 10.48 -6.83
CA ASP A 483 -13.74 9.57 -6.62
C ASP A 483 -13.36 8.45 -5.64
N SER A 484 -14.31 8.04 -4.80
CA SER A 484 -14.20 6.90 -3.87
C SER A 484 -15.00 5.73 -4.41
N ILE A 485 -14.33 4.59 -4.60
CA ILE A 485 -14.92 3.32 -5.01
C ILE A 485 -14.93 2.40 -3.80
N VAL A 486 -16.10 1.85 -3.44
CA VAL A 486 -16.24 0.91 -2.32
C VAL A 486 -16.72 -0.43 -2.85
N LEU A 487 -15.94 -1.48 -2.56
CA LEU A 487 -16.29 -2.86 -2.83
C LEU A 487 -17.30 -3.36 -1.79
N HIS A 488 -18.45 -3.87 -2.25
CA HIS A 488 -19.49 -4.41 -1.36
C HIS A 488 -19.52 -5.94 -1.33
N TYR A 489 -18.72 -6.57 -2.17
CA TYR A 489 -18.68 -8.01 -2.33
C TYR A 489 -17.25 -8.44 -2.60
N LEU A 490 -16.80 -9.43 -1.84
CA LEU A 490 -15.52 -10.09 -2.00
C LEU A 490 -15.74 -11.61 -2.01
N PRO A 491 -15.24 -12.31 -3.03
CA PRO A 491 -15.60 -13.71 -3.27
C PRO A 491 -15.22 -14.65 -2.12
N PHE A 492 -14.06 -14.48 -1.48
CA PHE A 492 -13.58 -15.40 -0.44
C PHE A 492 -13.93 -14.92 0.97
N THR A 493 -13.95 -13.61 1.20
CA THR A 493 -14.34 -13.04 2.50
C THR A 493 -15.83 -13.25 2.79
N ASN A 494 -16.73 -13.04 1.82
CA ASN A 494 -18.18 -13.12 2.07
C ASN A 494 -18.68 -14.58 2.15
N GLN A 495 -17.98 -15.55 1.55
CA GLN A 495 -18.35 -16.97 1.62
C GLN A 495 -18.34 -17.53 3.06
N ILE A 496 -17.49 -17.00 3.94
CA ILE A 496 -17.38 -17.43 5.34
C ILE A 496 -18.64 -17.09 6.14
N SER A 497 -19.44 -16.10 5.71
CA SER A 497 -20.67 -15.73 6.42
C SER A 497 -21.79 -16.77 6.31
N GLY A 498 -21.62 -17.85 5.52
CA GLY A 498 -22.63 -18.91 5.34
C GLY A 498 -23.93 -18.44 4.66
N LYS A 499 -24.00 -17.17 4.27
CA LYS A 499 -25.09 -16.56 3.52
C LYS A 499 -24.63 -16.37 2.09
N THR A 500 -25.38 -16.91 1.14
CA THR A 500 -25.18 -16.66 -0.29
C THR A 500 -25.58 -15.20 -0.57
N GLU A 501 -24.73 -14.25 -0.21
CA GLU A 501 -24.94 -12.84 -0.54
C GLU A 501 -24.86 -12.68 -2.05
N THR A 502 -25.87 -12.03 -2.62
CA THR A 502 -25.88 -11.68 -4.04
C THR A 502 -24.72 -10.73 -4.33
N MET A 503 -23.91 -11.03 -5.35
CA MET A 503 -22.81 -10.19 -5.83
C MET A 503 -23.29 -8.74 -6.01
N ARG A 504 -22.90 -7.86 -5.08
CA ARG A 504 -23.30 -6.45 -5.08
C ARG A 504 -22.27 -5.63 -5.82
N THR A 505 -22.71 -4.81 -6.77
CA THR A 505 -21.84 -3.95 -7.56
C THR A 505 -21.13 -2.93 -6.67
N PRO A 506 -19.85 -2.60 -6.94
CA PRO A 506 -19.16 -1.51 -6.25
C PRO A 506 -19.93 -0.20 -6.35
N SER A 507 -19.86 0.62 -5.30
CA SER A 507 -20.40 1.99 -5.35
C SER A 507 -19.30 2.97 -5.68
N VAL A 508 -19.66 4.01 -6.44
CA VAL A 508 -18.78 5.11 -6.81
C VAL A 508 -19.37 6.39 -6.26
N HIS A 509 -18.56 7.14 -5.51
CA HIS A 509 -18.96 8.41 -4.92
C HIS A 509 -17.93 9.47 -5.27
N PRO A 510 -18.29 10.52 -6.02
CA PRO A 510 -17.40 11.66 -6.20
C PRO A 510 -17.21 12.36 -4.86
N VAL A 511 -15.97 12.40 -4.37
CA VAL A 511 -15.62 13.00 -3.08
C VAL A 511 -15.27 14.46 -3.26
N LEU A 512 -14.54 14.78 -4.32
CA LEU A 512 -14.15 16.14 -4.67
C LEU A 512 -14.23 16.33 -6.18
N SER A 513 -14.93 17.36 -6.64
CA SER A 513 -14.90 17.78 -8.05
C SER A 513 -14.20 19.12 -8.16
N THR A 514 -13.19 19.19 -9.05
CA THR A 514 -12.51 20.43 -9.42
C THR A 514 -13.06 21.05 -10.70
N CYS A 515 -14.04 20.39 -11.31
CA CYS A 515 -14.75 20.84 -12.51
C CYS A 515 -16.08 21.51 -12.11
N GLN A 516 -16.07 22.82 -11.84
CA GLN A 516 -17.29 23.63 -11.90
C GLN A 516 -17.48 24.18 -13.32
N GLY A 517 -18.73 24.45 -13.71
CA GLY A 517 -19.21 24.73 -15.07
C GLY A 517 -18.36 25.64 -15.99
N GLU A 518 -18.61 25.46 -17.30
CA GLU A 518 -18.09 26.19 -18.47
C GLU A 518 -16.73 26.93 -18.35
N ILE A 519 -15.68 26.18 -18.73
CA ILE A 519 -14.57 26.57 -19.63
C ILE A 519 -13.37 27.40 -19.07
N SER A 520 -13.35 27.96 -17.85
CA SER A 520 -12.21 28.87 -17.51
C SER A 520 -11.48 28.76 -16.17
N SER A 521 -11.88 27.91 -15.21
CA SER A 521 -11.13 27.76 -13.96
C SER A 521 -11.03 26.31 -13.47
N GLN A 522 -10.42 25.45 -14.28
CA GLN A 522 -9.97 24.14 -13.79
C GLN A 522 -8.68 24.32 -13.00
N ALA A 523 -8.73 24.12 -11.68
CA ALA A 523 -7.53 23.99 -10.86
C ALA A 523 -7.30 22.48 -10.62
N PRO A 524 -6.53 21.79 -11.48
CA PRO A 524 -6.28 20.37 -11.27
C PRO A 524 -5.64 20.15 -9.91
N LEU A 525 -5.92 19.01 -9.29
CA LEU A 525 -5.23 18.62 -8.06
C LEU A 525 -3.75 18.38 -8.36
N SER A 526 -2.92 18.86 -7.44
CA SER A 526 -1.47 18.70 -7.46
C SER A 526 -0.98 17.74 -6.38
N GLY A 527 -1.82 17.40 -5.40
CA GLY A 527 -1.50 16.45 -4.34
C GLY A 527 -2.76 15.81 -3.75
N PHE A 528 -2.63 14.56 -3.33
CA PHE A 528 -3.65 13.79 -2.63
C PHE A 528 -2.99 12.84 -1.61
N VAL A 529 -3.57 12.75 -0.41
CA VAL A 529 -3.26 11.70 0.55
C VAL A 529 -4.48 11.35 1.39
N SER A 530 -4.61 10.08 1.76
CA SER A 530 -5.55 9.62 2.79
C SER A 530 -4.82 9.53 4.12
N LEU A 531 -5.37 10.16 5.14
CA LEU A 531 -4.86 10.16 6.52
C LEU A 531 -5.75 9.28 7.38
N SER A 532 -5.15 8.65 8.38
CA SER A 532 -5.89 7.94 9.42
C SER A 532 -5.22 8.06 10.77
N ASP A 533 -6.02 8.02 11.83
CA ASP A 533 -5.52 7.92 13.19
C ASP A 533 -5.72 6.52 13.77
N SER A 534 -5.17 6.30 14.97
CA SER A 534 -5.34 5.06 15.72
C SER A 534 -6.74 4.87 16.31
N PHE A 535 -7.61 5.89 16.23
CA PHE A 535 -8.98 5.86 16.76
C PHE A 535 -10.01 5.46 15.71
N GLY A 536 -9.58 5.23 14.46
CA GLY A 536 -10.45 4.81 13.37
C GLY A 536 -11.09 5.98 12.61
N CYS A 537 -10.58 7.20 12.79
CA CYS A 537 -10.96 8.36 11.98
C CYS A 537 -10.10 8.40 10.72
N SER A 538 -10.71 8.75 9.59
CA SER A 538 -10.01 8.95 8.32
C SER A 538 -10.34 10.30 7.72
N TRP A 539 -9.38 10.85 6.99
CA TRP A 539 -9.54 12.10 6.26
C TRP A 539 -8.89 11.97 4.89
N ILE A 540 -9.39 12.71 3.92
CA ILE A 540 -8.64 12.98 2.71
C ILE A 540 -8.11 14.41 2.72
N VAL A 541 -6.89 14.57 2.21
CA VAL A 541 -6.28 15.87 2.00
C VAL A 541 -5.94 15.99 0.52
N GLY A 542 -6.53 16.99 -0.14
CA GLY A 542 -6.24 17.37 -1.52
C GLY A 542 -5.60 18.76 -1.57
N VAL A 543 -4.62 18.95 -2.45
CA VAL A 543 -4.04 20.28 -2.71
C VAL A 543 -4.24 20.63 -4.17
N THR A 544 -4.88 21.77 -4.44
CA THR A 544 -5.14 22.23 -5.81
C THR A 544 -3.88 22.81 -6.46
N GLY A 545 -3.90 23.02 -7.78
CA GLY A 545 -2.83 23.69 -8.50
C GLY A 545 -2.59 25.15 -8.08
N SER A 546 -3.57 25.79 -7.43
CA SER A 546 -3.45 27.12 -6.80
C SER A 546 -2.95 27.06 -5.35
N ARG A 547 -2.56 25.86 -4.87
CA ARG A 547 -2.09 25.54 -3.51
C ARG A 547 -3.13 25.57 -2.42
N GLU A 548 -4.41 25.68 -2.76
CA GLU A 548 -5.48 25.57 -1.78
C GLU A 548 -5.51 24.15 -1.20
N CYS A 549 -5.50 24.03 0.13
CA CYS A 549 -5.57 22.76 0.84
C CYS A 549 -7.03 22.47 1.22
N ILE A 550 -7.55 21.36 0.71
CA ILE A 550 -8.89 20.87 0.97
C ILE A 550 -8.77 19.65 1.87
N MET A 551 -9.50 19.65 2.98
CA MET A 551 -9.54 18.55 3.93
C MET A 551 -10.98 18.10 4.12
N LEU A 552 -11.23 16.81 3.98
CA LEU A 552 -12.57 16.22 4.16
C LEU A 552 -12.47 15.02 5.10
N GLU A 553 -13.28 15.02 6.14
CA GLU A 553 -13.45 13.87 7.03
C GLU A 553 -14.21 12.76 6.31
N MET A 554 -13.66 11.55 6.37
CA MET A 554 -14.26 10.34 5.83
C MET A 554 -14.96 9.58 6.95
N LYS A 555 -16.29 9.51 6.87
CA LYS A 555 -17.09 8.74 7.82
C LYS A 555 -16.82 7.25 7.63
N THR A 556 -16.11 6.67 8.58
CA THR A 556 -15.91 5.23 8.70
C THR A 556 -17.22 4.61 9.26
N TRP A 557 -17.63 3.43 8.78
CA TRP A 557 -18.73 2.57 9.29
C TRP A 557 -20.21 2.83 8.92
N ASN A 558 -20.67 4.04 8.56
CA ASN A 558 -22.12 4.29 8.39
C ASN A 558 -22.71 4.03 6.99
N LEU A 559 -21.92 3.58 6.01
CA LEU A 559 -22.39 3.37 4.63
C LEU A 559 -22.73 1.91 4.28
N LEU A 560 -22.54 0.96 5.20
CA LEU A 560 -22.79 -0.47 4.97
C LEU A 560 -24.15 -1.00 5.47
N LEU A 561 -24.96 -0.17 6.14
CA LEU A 561 -26.35 -0.54 6.44
C LEU A 561 -27.30 0.39 5.67
N PRO A 562 -28.06 -0.11 4.68
CA PRO A 562 -29.20 0.62 4.17
C PRO A 562 -30.17 0.86 5.34
N LEU A 563 -30.48 2.12 5.62
CA LEU A 563 -31.64 2.46 6.43
C LEU A 563 -32.87 1.99 5.65
N GLN A 564 -33.44 0.83 6.00
CA GLN A 564 -34.81 0.51 5.58
C GLN A 564 -35.74 1.49 6.29
N VAL A 565 -36.02 2.61 5.62
CA VAL A 565 -37.16 3.44 5.96
C VAL A 565 -38.36 2.80 5.28
N ASP A 566 -38.97 1.84 5.96
CA ASP A 566 -40.31 1.40 5.61
C ASP A 566 -41.28 2.48 6.11
N MET A 567 -41.51 3.48 5.25
CA MET A 567 -42.63 4.40 5.43
C MET A 567 -43.89 3.67 4.97
N GLU A 568 -44.51 2.90 5.87
CA GLU A 568 -45.96 2.83 6.00
C GLU A 568 -46.35 2.06 7.28
N GLY A 569 -47.07 2.75 8.16
CA GLY A 569 -47.40 2.24 9.47
C GLY A 569 -48.43 1.11 9.47
N LYS A 570 -48.26 0.17 10.41
CA LYS A 570 -49.28 -0.27 11.37
C LYS A 570 -48.68 -1.25 12.36
N SER A 571 -48.85 -0.93 13.63
CA SER A 571 -48.67 -1.83 14.77
C SER A 571 -49.44 -3.13 14.59
N LEU A 572 -48.86 -4.28 14.95
CA LEU A 572 -49.54 -5.46 15.53
C LEU A 572 -48.49 -6.42 16.11
N GLY A 573 -48.91 -7.19 17.11
CA GLY A 573 -48.07 -7.77 18.17
C GLY A 573 -47.17 -8.93 17.76
N LEU A 574 -46.12 -9.08 18.57
CA LEU A 574 -45.11 -10.13 18.54
C LEU A 574 -45.72 -11.48 18.93
N GLU A 575 -45.78 -12.43 18.00
CA GLU A 575 -45.74 -13.87 18.32
C GLU A 575 -44.35 -14.40 17.94
N GLU A 576 -43.60 -14.88 18.94
CA GLU A 576 -42.33 -15.57 18.74
C GLU A 576 -42.56 -16.94 18.09
N PRO A 577 -41.86 -17.30 16.99
CA PRO A 577 -41.73 -18.69 16.60
C PRO A 577 -40.57 -19.33 17.38
N LYS A 578 -40.87 -20.42 18.08
CA LYS A 578 -39.95 -21.26 18.86
C LYS A 578 -38.69 -21.63 18.08
N GLU A 579 -37.53 -21.18 18.56
CA GLU A 579 -36.22 -21.71 18.17
C GLU A 579 -36.12 -23.19 18.55
N LYS A 580 -35.63 -23.98 17.60
CA LYS A 580 -35.29 -25.39 17.78
C LYS A 580 -33.82 -25.44 18.17
N ASP A 581 -33.54 -25.93 19.37
CA ASP A 581 -32.21 -26.06 19.98
C ASP A 581 -31.14 -26.55 19.00
N MET A 582 -30.19 -25.67 18.70
CA MET A 582 -28.88 -26.02 18.15
C MET A 582 -27.86 -25.68 19.25
N PRO A 583 -26.92 -26.57 19.61
CA PRO A 583 -26.03 -26.31 20.75
C PRO A 583 -25.09 -25.13 20.44
N ASP A 584 -25.24 -24.04 21.20
CA ASP A 584 -24.37 -22.87 21.12
C ASP A 584 -22.91 -23.26 21.39
N MET A 585 -22.10 -23.33 20.34
CA MET A 585 -20.67 -23.68 20.40
C MET A 585 -19.78 -22.50 20.82
N ILE A 586 -20.38 -21.34 21.12
CA ILE A 586 -19.74 -20.11 21.59
C ILE A 586 -20.48 -19.64 22.83
N SER A 587 -19.75 -19.37 23.92
CA SER A 587 -20.36 -18.86 25.16
C SER A 587 -21.16 -17.58 24.90
N LYS A 588 -22.41 -17.53 25.39
CA LYS A 588 -23.29 -16.36 25.27
C LYS A 588 -22.66 -15.07 25.80
N GLU A 589 -21.70 -15.16 26.72
CA GLU A 589 -20.94 -14.01 27.23
C GLU A 589 -19.99 -13.39 26.20
N LEU A 590 -19.49 -14.16 25.22
CA LEU A 590 -18.63 -13.60 24.15
C LEU A 590 -19.45 -12.83 23.12
N LEU A 591 -20.67 -13.28 22.82
CA LEU A 591 -21.56 -12.63 21.85
C LEU A 591 -22.07 -11.26 22.33
N VAL A 592 -22.08 -11.03 23.65
CA VAL A 592 -22.52 -9.77 24.27
C VAL A 592 -21.42 -8.70 24.21
N GLY A 593 -20.17 -9.08 23.91
CA GLY A 593 -19.02 -8.16 23.93
C GLY A 593 -18.54 -7.85 25.36
N PRO A 594 -17.41 -7.13 25.51
CA PRO A 594 -16.98 -6.66 26.83
C PRO A 594 -18.03 -5.68 27.38
N LYS A 595 -18.30 -5.74 28.69
CA LYS A 595 -19.17 -4.75 29.33
C LYS A 595 -18.53 -3.37 29.12
N VAL A 596 -19.23 -2.50 28.39
CA VAL A 596 -18.80 -1.13 28.15
C VAL A 596 -18.77 -0.41 29.49
N VAL A 597 -17.60 -0.34 30.12
CA VAL A 597 -17.39 0.59 31.21
C VAL A 597 -17.14 1.95 30.58
N LEU A 598 -18.19 2.76 30.55
CA LEU A 598 -18.06 4.19 30.26
C LEU A 598 -17.08 4.75 31.29
N VAL A 599 -15.99 5.32 30.79
CA VAL A 599 -15.01 6.09 31.56
C VAL A 599 -15.79 7.02 32.50
N PRO A 600 -15.43 7.15 33.80
CA PRO A 600 -16.10 8.08 34.69
C PRO A 600 -16.14 9.45 34.01
N GLN A 601 -17.34 10.00 33.78
CA GLN A 601 -17.46 11.34 33.22
C GLN A 601 -16.80 12.31 34.20
N THR A 602 -15.59 12.75 33.87
CA THR A 602 -14.83 13.65 34.70
C THR A 602 -15.47 15.03 34.66
N SER A 603 -15.69 15.60 35.84
CA SER A 603 -16.17 16.97 35.98
C SER A 603 -15.17 17.94 35.31
N PRO A 604 -15.65 19.07 34.75
CA PRO A 604 -14.86 19.95 33.88
C PRO A 604 -13.60 20.54 34.51
N ASN A 605 -13.44 20.48 35.83
CA ASN A 605 -12.28 21.02 36.55
C ASN A 605 -11.09 20.04 36.68
N VAL A 606 -11.14 18.83 36.09
CA VAL A 606 -10.10 17.80 36.27
C VAL A 606 -9.35 17.46 34.97
N ARG A 607 -9.71 18.07 33.82
CA ARG A 607 -9.05 17.85 32.51
C ARG A 607 -7.62 18.42 32.38
N SER A 608 -7.05 18.98 33.45
CA SER A 608 -5.73 19.62 33.44
C SER A 608 -4.72 18.98 34.40
N VAL A 609 -4.90 17.70 34.75
CA VAL A 609 -3.98 16.99 35.65
C VAL A 609 -2.89 16.29 34.82
N SER A 610 -1.64 16.72 34.97
CA SER A 610 -0.50 16.12 34.25
C SER A 610 -0.28 14.67 34.67
N ALA A 611 0.09 13.79 33.73
CA ALA A 611 0.41 12.38 33.98
C ALA A 611 1.52 12.15 35.02
N ASP A 612 2.32 13.18 35.32
CA ASP A 612 3.38 13.14 36.32
C ASP A 612 2.94 13.51 37.75
N SER A 613 1.70 13.96 37.93
CA SER A 613 1.12 14.21 39.25
C SER A 613 0.70 12.91 39.91
N ILE A 614 0.63 12.91 41.25
CA ILE A 614 0.21 11.72 42.03
C ILE A 614 -1.22 11.33 41.66
N GLU A 615 -2.09 12.32 41.45
CA GLU A 615 -3.48 12.15 41.04
C GLU A 615 -3.59 11.62 39.60
N GLY A 616 -2.76 12.10 38.68
CA GLY A 616 -2.70 11.62 37.30
C GLY A 616 -2.19 10.18 37.19
N ARG A 617 -1.18 9.81 37.98
CA ARG A 617 -0.66 8.44 38.03
C ARG A 617 -1.66 7.46 38.64
N SER A 618 -2.37 7.87 39.70
CA SER A 618 -3.44 7.06 40.30
C SER A 618 -4.57 6.81 39.30
N MET A 619 -4.99 7.84 38.55
CA MET A 619 -6.03 7.69 37.51
C MET A 619 -5.57 6.81 36.35
N LEU A 620 -4.33 6.95 35.87
CA LEU A 620 -3.77 6.09 34.84
C LEU A 620 -3.73 4.63 35.30
N HIS A 621 -3.33 4.39 36.55
CA HIS A 621 -3.32 3.05 37.13
C HIS A 621 -4.72 2.45 37.18
N ASP A 622 -5.72 3.21 37.61
CA ASP A 622 -7.13 2.76 37.63
C ASP A 622 -7.67 2.53 36.22
N TYR A 623 -7.29 3.36 35.24
CA TYR A 623 -7.64 3.18 33.83
C TYR A 623 -7.03 1.91 33.24
N PHE A 624 -5.73 1.68 33.46
CA PHE A 624 -5.06 0.46 33.00
C PHE A 624 -5.65 -0.78 33.62
N LYS A 625 -6.02 -0.72 34.90
CA LYS A 625 -6.68 -1.83 35.58
C LYS A 625 -8.05 -2.14 34.96
N LEU A 626 -8.89 -1.13 34.77
CA LEU A 626 -10.21 -1.31 34.13
C LEU A 626 -10.10 -1.77 32.67
N PHE A 627 -9.12 -1.26 31.93
CA PHE A 627 -8.85 -1.67 30.55
C PHE A 627 -8.40 -3.13 30.49
N HIS A 628 -7.51 -3.52 31.39
CA HIS A 628 -7.02 -4.90 31.47
C HIS A 628 -8.16 -5.87 31.82
N GLU A 629 -8.92 -5.58 32.88
CA GLU A 629 -10.00 -6.44 33.37
C GLU A 629 -11.14 -6.60 32.34
N ASN A 630 -11.48 -5.56 31.57
CA ASN A 630 -12.66 -5.61 30.69
C ASN A 630 -12.32 -5.93 29.23
N TYR A 631 -11.17 -5.47 28.72
CA TYR A 631 -10.85 -5.59 27.30
C TYR A 631 -9.71 -6.59 27.05
N VAL A 632 -8.65 -6.60 27.86
CA VAL A 632 -7.53 -7.53 27.68
C VAL A 632 -7.92 -8.95 28.07
N GLU A 633 -8.60 -9.14 29.21
CA GLU A 633 -9.12 -10.46 29.58
C GLU A 633 -10.18 -10.97 28.62
N TYR A 634 -11.05 -10.09 28.10
CA TYR A 634 -12.02 -10.46 27.08
C TYR A 634 -11.31 -10.88 25.77
N ALA A 635 -10.31 -10.13 25.31
CA ALA A 635 -9.51 -10.49 24.14
C ALA A 635 -8.77 -11.82 24.33
N HIS A 636 -8.24 -12.10 25.54
CA HIS A 636 -7.67 -13.40 25.87
C HIS A 636 -8.71 -14.52 25.82
N LYS A 637 -9.92 -14.30 26.34
CA LYS A 637 -11.03 -15.28 26.27
C LYS A 637 -11.49 -15.53 24.84
N VAL A 638 -11.57 -14.49 24.00
CA VAL A 638 -11.85 -14.60 22.56
C VAL A 638 -10.75 -15.39 21.86
N ARG A 639 -9.47 -15.07 22.12
CA ARG A 639 -8.32 -15.78 21.53
C ARG A 639 -8.31 -17.26 21.92
N ILE A 640 -8.56 -17.58 23.19
CA ILE A 640 -8.66 -18.96 23.67
C ILE A 640 -9.85 -19.67 23.01
N CYS A 641 -11.01 -19.03 22.90
CA CYS A 641 -12.14 -19.60 22.18
C CYS A 641 -11.87 -19.77 20.69
N GLN A 642 -11.16 -18.85 20.03
CA GLN A 642 -10.69 -19.01 18.66
C GLN A 642 -9.73 -20.19 18.53
N VAL A 643 -8.75 -20.34 19.41
CA VAL A 643 -7.81 -21.46 19.39
C VAL A 643 -8.53 -22.80 19.60
N ILE A 644 -9.46 -22.87 20.56
CA ILE A 644 -10.29 -24.05 20.81
C ILE A 644 -11.22 -24.33 19.61
N HIS A 645 -11.83 -23.31 19.01
CA HIS A 645 -12.67 -23.46 17.82
C HIS A 645 -11.86 -23.92 16.61
N THR A 646 -10.62 -23.42 16.45
CA THR A 646 -9.70 -23.82 15.39
C THR A 646 -9.25 -25.28 15.59
N GLN A 647 -8.93 -25.70 16.81
CA GLN A 647 -8.64 -27.11 17.13
C GLN A 647 -9.85 -28.04 16.93
N THR A 648 -11.07 -27.55 17.24
CA THR A 648 -12.32 -28.32 17.08
C THR A 648 -12.71 -28.44 15.60
N LEU A 649 -12.53 -27.39 14.80
CA LEU A 649 -12.63 -27.45 13.33
C LEU A 649 -11.60 -28.41 12.73
N PHE A 650 -10.34 -28.37 13.20
CA PHE A 650 -9.30 -29.31 12.75
C PHE A 650 -9.59 -30.78 13.08
N THR A 651 -10.40 -31.05 14.11
CA THR A 651 -10.80 -32.40 14.52
C THR A 651 -12.13 -32.85 13.89
N CYS A 652 -13.07 -31.93 13.65
CA CYS A 652 -14.37 -32.22 13.02
C CYS A 652 -14.34 -32.24 11.48
N VAL A 653 -13.36 -31.62 10.81
CA VAL A 653 -13.24 -31.64 9.34
C VAL A 653 -12.56 -32.92 8.83
N LYS A 654 -11.92 -33.71 9.71
CA LYS A 654 -11.20 -34.96 9.33
C LYS A 654 -12.06 -36.20 9.01
N PRO A 655 -13.30 -36.40 9.48
CA PRO A 655 -14.07 -37.60 9.09
C PRO A 655 -14.91 -37.42 7.81
N THR A 656 -15.19 -36.20 7.36
CA THR A 656 -16.21 -35.95 6.32
C THR A 656 -15.68 -36.01 4.87
N PHE A 657 -14.39 -36.28 4.68
CA PHE A 657 -13.79 -36.47 3.34
C PHE A 657 -13.74 -37.94 2.86
N PHE A 658 -14.44 -38.85 3.55
CA PHE A 658 -14.74 -40.18 3.02
C PHE A 658 -16.25 -40.40 2.97
N LEU A 659 -16.88 -39.93 1.89
CA LEU A 659 -17.94 -40.62 1.13
C LEU A 659 -18.28 -39.85 -0.15
#